data_AF-A0A510UBY5-F1
#
_entry.id   AF-A0A510UBY5-F1
#
_cell.length_a   1.000
_cell.length_b   1.000
_cell.length_c   1.000
_cell.angle_alpha   90.00
_cell.angle_beta   90.00
_cell.angle_gamma   90.00
#
_symmetry.space_group_name_H-M   'P 1'
#
loop_
_entity.id
_entity.type
_entity.pdbx_description
1 polymer ?
#
loop_
_entity_poly.entity_id
_entity_poly.type
_entity_poly.pdbx_seq_one_letter_code
_entity_poly.pdbx_strand_id
1 'polypeptide(L)'
;MGVTVAANGLSVIHQGSGGEANATLPDVCLTKVGKPIVPIPYGNNAKSSDLAKGTTTITMDGGNPVAIKGSTFSKSTGDAGGDKKGVASGTIEAEAEFISASPTVKFEGKGVCRLSDQMTMNKANTMCLGGAQNPSVSVTAEEEGTYTVDVSCFYPDGSAFKNAAFDIVDPNNSVLGSGTLSANGTGSVSGIPAGQIRIIYQESADDFIVQSPRSVNPHYREKLTDDVFFDLAAQGKQTFWQPARMQTVVETWGTMRKTLSSDPYFYNIVELETKSHFNHQHSNYSFSTLAEYILANVDSKDDSCIPKLIAQTLPLILDEGEILSTLLLLPKHETTNHFLAYMRARGKGNPHTYLQNYEWSKAKQLLNNELEALLTEIKLRIQSLGSEADRLNYSYLSKDIYSSHVDTINSFTKTLTDKLATAFADLEKKVSSLLNNGTPVSVILSDKSLYSAEAQIISNVVNTNPNIDLEEQQWIKIRAVHDDRWQTPFLAENIKITTNSVVHAEKAALNKSSFSSTISDTKELAIETQLNEGGVIAFDNLKPNTDLVIAEFKGEAGIEKEIENSRKSIEAYLDGIYNTLVQDMSGFQKQWEDEGLFSLDDGVISGAKGWGSDLVELFSPRIWQDIGDTLSSSGSDAYDYLYNYANDTYDSITKSITDEEGNLRNVTWFIAQLQEDLGDIQQATFETIDDAIESAQTLYADGENFLRKLECIAKNRQAILDLPKNLSDGDIDAIEVFVDTILMEIDPEWAKEIKESEHFSKALAVIQDHSSAMLYNAYLSLIIEAIPPNFYAFHAGKAGAYIALEVIFTIALSVLTLGAGAATRIATVTAKLTLGTKRISTLNHASKALSTFMDTTKGMVDVLQDYDKLADKLIKRPMGSIKGKGNETLTMTKTNVKRNGKCRLCHSDEHKTPKLYRGEVNYI
;
A
#
# COMPACT_ATOMS: atom_id res chain seq x y z
N MET A 1 6.02 2.33 -62.47
CA MET A 1 4.83 1.45 -62.49
C MET A 1 4.90 0.55 -61.27
N GLY A 2 3.76 0.09 -60.76
CA GLY A 2 3.75 -0.87 -59.66
C GLY A 2 4.34 -2.22 -60.11
N VAL A 3 4.92 -2.97 -59.18
CA VAL A 3 5.32 -4.36 -59.39
C VAL A 3 4.20 -5.23 -58.83
N THR A 4 3.45 -5.90 -59.70
CA THR A 4 2.22 -6.60 -59.28
C THR A 4 2.36 -8.12 -59.20
N VAL A 5 3.46 -8.68 -59.70
CA VAL A 5 3.65 -10.13 -59.80
C VAL A 5 4.85 -10.60 -58.98
N ALA A 6 4.63 -11.62 -58.15
CA ALA A 6 5.68 -12.34 -57.43
C ALA A 6 5.85 -13.77 -57.97
N ALA A 7 7.06 -14.29 -57.87
CA ALA A 7 7.38 -15.69 -58.04
C ALA A 7 8.11 -16.19 -56.80
N ASN A 8 7.60 -17.25 -56.15
CA ASN A 8 8.14 -17.78 -54.90
C ASN A 8 8.25 -16.73 -53.77
N GLY A 9 7.28 -15.83 -53.65
CA GLY A 9 7.30 -14.76 -52.65
C GLY A 9 8.29 -13.62 -52.92
N LEU A 10 8.98 -13.62 -54.07
CA LEU A 10 9.92 -12.58 -54.48
C LEU A 10 9.39 -11.86 -55.72
N SER A 11 9.51 -10.53 -55.76
CA SER A 11 8.98 -9.76 -56.88
C SER A 11 9.71 -10.07 -58.18
N VAL A 12 8.95 -10.23 -59.27
CA VAL A 12 9.49 -10.58 -60.58
C VAL A 12 10.17 -9.35 -61.21
N ILE A 13 11.36 -9.54 -61.77
CA ILE A 13 12.09 -8.46 -62.45
C ILE A 13 11.65 -8.40 -63.92
N HIS A 14 11.12 -7.26 -64.33
CA HIS A 14 10.80 -6.94 -65.73
C HIS A 14 11.37 -5.56 -66.09
N GLN A 15 11.38 -5.19 -67.37
CA GLN A 15 12.07 -3.97 -67.83
C GLN A 15 11.62 -2.70 -67.07
N GLY A 16 10.32 -2.55 -66.83
CA GLY A 16 9.73 -1.42 -66.11
C GLY A 16 9.64 -1.55 -64.57
N SER A 17 10.23 -2.60 -63.97
CA SER A 17 10.10 -2.89 -62.53
C SER A 17 10.87 -1.93 -61.62
N GLY A 18 11.86 -1.21 -62.17
CA GLY A 18 12.73 -0.32 -61.41
C GLY A 18 13.80 -1.06 -60.61
N GLY A 19 14.08 -2.32 -60.93
CA GLY A 19 15.09 -3.10 -60.24
C GLY A 19 16.52 -2.62 -60.50
N GLU A 20 17.40 -2.77 -59.51
CA GLU A 20 18.80 -2.34 -59.56
C GLU A 20 19.72 -3.42 -58.98
N ALA A 21 20.83 -3.69 -59.66
CA ALA A 21 21.89 -4.57 -59.19
C ALA A 21 23.12 -3.73 -58.85
N ASN A 22 23.59 -3.82 -57.61
CA ASN A 22 24.76 -3.09 -57.10
C ASN A 22 25.89 -4.06 -56.76
N ALA A 23 27.13 -3.69 -57.11
CA ALA A 23 28.32 -4.49 -56.82
C ALA A 23 28.51 -4.70 -55.33
N THR A 24 28.49 -5.97 -54.92
CA THR A 24 28.85 -6.36 -53.54
C THR A 24 30.32 -6.73 -53.43
N LEU A 25 30.95 -7.10 -54.54
CA LEU A 25 32.40 -7.31 -54.64
C LEU A 25 33.06 -6.09 -55.32
N PRO A 26 34.32 -5.75 -54.98
CA PRO A 26 35.00 -4.62 -55.60
C PRO A 26 35.21 -4.86 -57.11
N ASP A 27 34.79 -3.90 -57.94
CA ASP A 27 35.02 -3.93 -59.38
C ASP A 27 36.43 -3.41 -59.69
N VAL A 28 37.42 -4.31 -59.69
CA VAL A 28 38.83 -3.89 -59.84
C VAL A 28 39.17 -3.68 -61.31
N CYS A 29 39.46 -2.44 -61.68
CA CYS A 29 39.92 -2.05 -63.01
C CYS A 29 41.37 -1.54 -62.96
N LEU A 30 42.10 -1.75 -64.06
CA LEU A 30 43.42 -1.16 -64.24
C LEU A 30 43.25 0.33 -64.57
N THR A 31 43.92 1.18 -63.80
CA THR A 31 43.83 2.63 -63.91
C THR A 31 45.22 3.25 -63.96
N LYS A 32 45.41 4.19 -64.86
CA LYS A 32 46.64 4.99 -64.97
C LYS A 32 46.68 6.07 -63.89
N VAL A 33 47.63 5.96 -62.95
CA VAL A 33 47.89 6.97 -61.91
C VAL A 33 49.25 7.60 -62.17
N GLY A 34 49.28 8.67 -62.97
CA GLY A 34 50.54 9.26 -63.44
C GLY A 34 51.25 8.38 -64.47
N LYS A 35 52.45 7.88 -64.16
CA LYS A 35 53.20 6.94 -65.02
C LYS A 35 52.81 5.46 -64.82
N PRO A 36 52.59 4.93 -63.58
CA PRO A 36 52.20 3.53 -63.39
C PRO A 36 50.72 3.23 -63.74
N ILE A 37 50.47 1.97 -64.09
CA ILE A 37 49.12 1.37 -64.21
C ILE A 37 48.93 0.50 -62.97
N VAL A 38 47.89 0.78 -62.19
CA VAL A 38 47.61 0.08 -60.92
C VAL A 38 46.15 -0.39 -60.86
N PRO A 39 45.85 -1.51 -60.20
CA PRO A 39 44.49 -1.98 -59.99
C PRO A 39 43.77 -1.13 -58.93
N ILE A 40 42.62 -0.56 -59.27
CA ILE A 40 41.78 0.27 -58.37
C ILE A 40 40.34 -0.29 -58.35
N PRO A 41 39.72 -0.46 -57.17
CA PRO A 41 38.31 -0.86 -57.06
C PRO A 41 37.37 0.30 -57.36
N TYR A 42 36.36 0.05 -58.21
CA TYR A 42 35.27 0.95 -58.53
C TYR A 42 33.93 0.39 -58.02
N GLY A 43 32.95 1.28 -57.86
CA GLY A 43 31.55 0.88 -57.70
C GLY A 43 30.95 0.53 -59.05
N ASN A 44 29.99 -0.38 -59.08
CA ASN A 44 29.32 -0.77 -60.31
C ASN A 44 27.82 -1.02 -60.06
N ASN A 45 26.96 -0.45 -60.90
CA ASN A 45 25.51 -0.55 -60.82
C ASN A 45 24.91 -0.85 -62.21
N ALA A 46 23.89 -1.71 -62.26
CA ALA A 46 23.12 -2.01 -63.45
C ALA A 46 21.61 -1.94 -63.15
N LYS A 47 20.78 -1.58 -64.15
CA LYS A 47 19.34 -1.31 -63.96
C LYS A 47 18.47 -2.18 -64.84
N SER A 48 17.28 -2.54 -64.33
CA SER A 48 16.28 -3.34 -65.04
C SER A 48 15.76 -2.66 -66.30
N SER A 49 15.81 -1.32 -66.38
CA SER A 49 15.44 -0.56 -67.57
C SER A 49 16.26 -0.95 -68.81
N ASP A 50 17.49 -1.41 -68.58
CA ASP A 50 18.42 -1.84 -69.62
C ASP A 50 18.31 -3.35 -69.92
N LEU A 51 17.21 -4.00 -69.50
CA LEU A 51 16.97 -5.43 -69.72
C LEU A 51 17.05 -5.79 -71.21
N ALA A 52 17.93 -6.74 -71.50
CA ALA A 52 18.14 -7.38 -72.78
C ALA A 52 18.03 -8.90 -72.62
N LYS A 53 17.68 -9.57 -73.73
CA LYS A 53 17.39 -11.02 -73.74
C LYS A 53 16.30 -11.41 -72.72
N GLY A 54 15.33 -10.53 -72.47
CA GLY A 54 14.11 -10.85 -71.73
C GLY A 54 13.13 -11.69 -72.56
N THR A 55 11.96 -11.97 -72.01
CA THR A 55 10.89 -12.69 -72.69
C THR A 55 10.39 -11.96 -73.94
N THR A 56 9.86 -12.71 -74.90
CA THR A 56 9.30 -12.15 -76.17
C THR A 56 7.80 -12.32 -76.29
N THR A 57 7.24 -13.35 -75.64
CA THR A 57 5.82 -13.71 -75.67
C THR A 57 5.09 -13.39 -74.37
N ILE A 58 5.83 -13.16 -73.28
CA ILE A 58 5.29 -12.86 -71.95
C ILE A 58 5.67 -11.44 -71.58
N THR A 59 4.69 -10.66 -71.11
CA THR A 59 4.91 -9.29 -70.63
C THR A 59 4.21 -9.08 -69.29
N MET A 60 4.72 -8.13 -68.49
CA MET A 60 4.19 -7.76 -67.17
C MET A 60 4.14 -6.24 -67.02
N ASP A 61 3.23 -5.77 -66.17
CA ASP A 61 3.15 -4.39 -65.67
C ASP A 61 3.37 -3.34 -66.77
N GLY A 62 2.37 -3.16 -67.63
CA GLY A 62 2.42 -2.20 -68.75
C GLY A 62 3.14 -2.72 -70.00
N GLY A 63 3.14 -4.04 -70.23
CA GLY A 63 3.67 -4.64 -71.46
C GLY A 63 5.19 -4.84 -71.48
N ASN A 64 5.85 -4.77 -70.33
CA ASN A 64 7.29 -4.90 -70.23
C ASN A 64 7.76 -6.36 -70.34
N PRO A 65 8.85 -6.66 -71.06
CA PRO A 65 9.45 -8.00 -71.08
C PRO A 65 10.04 -8.36 -69.71
N VAL A 66 9.99 -9.64 -69.38
CA VAL A 66 10.38 -10.21 -68.08
C VAL A 66 11.79 -10.80 -68.15
N ALA A 67 12.57 -10.65 -67.09
CA ALA A 67 13.89 -11.26 -66.97
C ALA A 67 13.76 -12.77 -66.66
N ILE A 68 14.47 -13.59 -67.42
CA ILE A 68 14.54 -15.05 -67.26
C ILE A 68 16.01 -15.48 -67.22
N LYS A 69 16.29 -16.73 -66.85
CA LYS A 69 17.66 -17.24 -66.77
C LYS A 69 18.42 -17.04 -68.10
N GLY A 70 19.55 -16.33 -68.06
CA GLY A 70 20.33 -15.91 -69.23
C GLY A 70 19.96 -14.54 -69.81
N SER A 71 19.02 -13.82 -69.18
CA SER A 71 18.81 -12.40 -69.43
C SER A 71 19.96 -11.56 -68.86
N THR A 72 20.17 -10.40 -69.46
CA THR A 72 21.25 -9.47 -69.10
C THR A 72 20.70 -8.05 -68.95
N PHE A 73 21.26 -7.24 -68.07
CA PHE A 73 21.19 -5.79 -68.23
C PHE A 73 22.31 -5.38 -69.16
N SER A 74 21.95 -4.75 -70.29
CA SER A 74 22.84 -4.54 -71.43
C SER A 74 24.06 -3.67 -71.15
N LYS A 75 24.04 -2.90 -70.05
CA LYS A 75 25.16 -2.10 -69.56
C LYS A 75 25.16 -2.04 -68.03
N SER A 76 26.33 -1.76 -67.49
CA SER A 76 26.52 -1.37 -66.10
C SER A 76 27.29 -0.05 -66.05
N THR A 77 27.33 0.62 -64.90
CA THR A 77 27.91 1.97 -64.75
C THR A 77 28.66 2.13 -63.44
N GLY A 78 29.71 2.95 -63.44
CA GLY A 78 30.46 3.31 -62.23
C GLY A 78 31.96 3.02 -62.29
N ASP A 79 32.41 2.24 -63.28
CA ASP A 79 33.80 1.81 -63.48
C ASP A 79 34.50 2.51 -64.66
N ALA A 80 33.88 3.53 -65.25
CA ALA A 80 34.41 4.31 -66.37
C ALA A 80 35.79 4.95 -66.11
N GLY A 81 36.16 5.15 -64.84
CA GLY A 81 37.48 5.66 -64.45
C GLY A 81 38.64 4.69 -64.68
N GLY A 82 38.36 3.40 -64.89
CA GLY A 82 39.35 2.38 -65.22
C GLY A 82 39.81 2.44 -66.67
N ASP A 83 40.65 3.40 -67.03
CA ASP A 83 41.08 3.66 -68.43
C ASP A 83 41.84 2.49 -69.11
N LYS A 84 42.30 1.50 -68.33
CA LYS A 84 42.89 0.24 -68.80
C LYS A 84 42.00 -1.00 -68.55
N LYS A 85 40.74 -0.77 -68.19
CA LYS A 85 39.63 -1.73 -68.10
C LYS A 85 39.72 -2.74 -66.96
N GLY A 86 38.65 -3.51 -66.75
CA GLY A 86 38.53 -4.54 -65.73
C GLY A 86 39.66 -5.57 -65.79
N VAL A 87 40.23 -5.91 -64.62
CA VAL A 87 41.35 -6.86 -64.51
C VAL A 87 41.00 -8.24 -65.04
N ALA A 88 39.77 -8.71 -64.79
CA ALA A 88 39.28 -10.01 -65.23
C ALA A 88 38.52 -9.92 -66.57
N SER A 89 37.69 -8.89 -66.75
CA SER A 89 36.80 -8.79 -67.92
C SER A 89 37.42 -8.16 -69.16
N GLY A 90 38.44 -7.29 -68.99
CA GLY A 90 38.96 -6.46 -70.06
C GLY A 90 37.92 -5.46 -70.62
N THR A 91 36.89 -5.12 -69.85
CA THR A 91 35.83 -4.18 -70.21
C THR A 91 35.60 -3.12 -69.14
N ILE A 92 34.89 -2.05 -69.50
CA ILE A 92 34.26 -1.10 -68.57
C ILE A 92 32.80 -0.94 -68.96
N GLU A 93 31.93 -0.69 -68.00
CA GLU A 93 30.50 -0.42 -68.22
C GLU A 93 29.76 -1.50 -69.04
N ALA A 94 30.26 -2.75 -69.02
CA ALA A 94 29.71 -3.87 -69.81
C ALA A 94 28.50 -4.54 -69.13
N GLU A 95 27.91 -5.53 -69.79
CA GLU A 95 26.66 -6.16 -69.35
C GLU A 95 26.73 -6.82 -67.95
N ALA A 96 25.56 -6.90 -67.31
CA ALA A 96 25.32 -7.65 -66.09
C ALA A 96 24.41 -8.85 -66.38
N GLU A 97 24.84 -10.07 -66.05
CA GLU A 97 24.09 -11.30 -66.38
C GLU A 97 23.57 -12.02 -65.12
N PHE A 98 22.30 -12.45 -65.15
CA PHE A 98 21.70 -13.23 -64.05
C PHE A 98 22.33 -14.63 -63.93
N ILE A 99 22.79 -14.94 -62.72
CA ILE A 99 23.38 -16.22 -62.33
C ILE A 99 22.28 -17.17 -61.82
N SER A 100 21.40 -16.67 -60.95
CA SER A 100 20.28 -17.41 -60.38
C SER A 100 18.94 -16.95 -60.95
N ALA A 101 17.94 -17.82 -60.83
CA ALA A 101 16.56 -17.59 -61.23
C ALA A 101 15.65 -18.58 -60.48
N SER A 102 14.33 -18.40 -60.57
CA SER A 102 13.35 -19.29 -59.96
C SER A 102 13.53 -20.76 -60.42
N PRO A 103 13.55 -21.72 -59.48
CA PRO A 103 13.61 -23.14 -59.82
C PRO A 103 12.26 -23.72 -60.26
N THR A 104 11.14 -23.11 -59.84
CA THR A 104 9.79 -23.66 -60.06
C THR A 104 8.93 -22.83 -61.02
N VAL A 105 9.10 -21.51 -61.05
CA VAL A 105 8.33 -20.62 -61.92
C VAL A 105 9.13 -20.34 -63.19
N LYS A 106 8.60 -20.77 -64.33
CA LYS A 106 9.28 -20.68 -65.62
C LYS A 106 8.46 -19.92 -66.64
N PHE A 107 9.09 -18.96 -67.31
CA PHE A 107 8.56 -18.26 -68.48
C PHE A 107 9.39 -18.65 -69.70
N GLU A 108 8.69 -18.97 -70.80
CA GLU A 108 9.33 -19.47 -72.03
C GLU A 108 10.28 -20.66 -71.78
N GLY A 109 9.93 -21.52 -70.81
CA GLY A 109 10.70 -22.71 -70.43
C GLY A 109 11.93 -22.43 -69.56
N LYS A 110 12.24 -21.18 -69.22
CA LYS A 110 13.37 -20.77 -68.36
C LYS A 110 12.90 -20.18 -67.04
N GLY A 111 13.66 -20.37 -65.97
CA GLY A 111 13.34 -19.81 -64.66
C GLY A 111 13.27 -18.29 -64.69
N VAL A 112 12.29 -17.69 -64.02
CA VAL A 112 12.10 -16.23 -63.93
C VAL A 112 13.09 -15.62 -62.94
N CYS A 113 13.71 -14.49 -63.30
CA CYS A 113 14.60 -13.75 -62.40
C CYS A 113 13.78 -12.82 -61.50
N ARG A 114 14.12 -12.79 -60.21
CA ARG A 114 13.36 -12.15 -59.14
C ARG A 114 14.26 -11.27 -58.28
N LEU A 115 13.63 -10.51 -57.38
CA LEU A 115 14.31 -9.90 -56.23
C LEU A 115 15.31 -10.88 -55.61
N SER A 116 16.51 -10.41 -55.30
CA SER A 116 17.64 -11.16 -54.73
C SER A 116 18.32 -12.21 -55.63
N ASP A 117 17.87 -12.39 -56.88
CA ASP A 117 18.60 -13.26 -57.81
C ASP A 117 19.96 -12.62 -58.19
N GLN A 118 21.03 -13.41 -58.07
CA GLN A 118 22.42 -12.96 -58.18
C GLN A 118 22.81 -12.62 -59.62
N MET A 119 23.73 -11.66 -59.78
CA MET A 119 24.21 -11.23 -61.10
C MET A 119 25.73 -11.12 -61.16
N THR A 120 26.31 -11.41 -62.32
CA THR A 120 27.64 -10.90 -62.70
C THR A 120 27.49 -9.45 -63.18
N MET A 121 28.55 -8.65 -63.11
CA MET A 121 28.57 -7.28 -63.64
C MET A 121 29.89 -6.97 -64.33
N ASN A 122 29.84 -6.03 -65.28
CA ASN A 122 30.94 -5.70 -66.18
C ASN A 122 31.58 -6.95 -66.79
N LYS A 123 30.75 -7.80 -67.43
CA LYS A 123 31.19 -9.07 -68.05
C LYS A 123 32.00 -9.95 -67.07
N ALA A 124 31.45 -10.10 -65.86
CA ALA A 124 32.02 -10.87 -64.74
C ALA A 124 33.36 -10.34 -64.20
N ASN A 125 33.65 -9.04 -64.32
CA ASN A 125 34.74 -8.42 -63.56
C ASN A 125 34.41 -8.34 -62.07
N THR A 126 33.13 -8.16 -61.75
CA THR A 126 32.59 -8.16 -60.40
C THR A 126 31.25 -8.89 -60.33
N MET A 127 30.69 -9.03 -59.12
CA MET A 127 29.43 -9.70 -58.86
C MET A 127 28.54 -8.93 -57.89
N CYS A 128 27.23 -9.05 -58.12
CA CYS A 128 26.15 -8.69 -57.22
C CYS A 128 25.67 -9.97 -56.51
N LEU A 129 26.34 -10.33 -55.41
CA LEU A 129 25.98 -11.52 -54.61
C LEU A 129 24.76 -11.27 -53.71
N GLY A 130 24.46 -10.00 -53.41
CA GLY A 130 23.19 -9.59 -52.78
C GLY A 130 21.99 -9.64 -53.72
N GLY A 131 22.24 -9.89 -55.01
CA GLY A 131 21.23 -10.00 -56.05
C GLY A 131 20.55 -8.70 -56.43
N ALA A 132 19.83 -8.75 -57.55
CA ALA A 132 19.08 -7.61 -58.06
C ALA A 132 17.99 -7.22 -57.06
N GLN A 133 18.00 -5.96 -56.65
CA GLN A 133 16.98 -5.35 -55.79
C GLN A 133 15.79 -4.93 -56.65
N ASN A 134 14.58 -5.04 -56.12
CA ASN A 134 13.34 -4.74 -56.83
C ASN A 134 12.25 -4.34 -55.81
N PRO A 135 11.30 -3.44 -56.13
CA PRO A 135 10.20 -3.12 -55.23
C PRO A 135 9.38 -4.36 -54.83
N SER A 136 8.79 -4.34 -53.62
CA SER A 136 7.88 -5.39 -53.15
C SER A 136 6.58 -5.38 -53.96
N VAL A 137 5.92 -6.54 -54.05
CA VAL A 137 4.60 -6.63 -54.67
C VAL A 137 3.56 -5.92 -53.80
N SER A 138 2.73 -5.09 -54.42
CA SER A 138 1.59 -4.44 -53.78
C SER A 138 0.32 -4.74 -54.58
N VAL A 139 -0.65 -5.42 -53.95
CA VAL A 139 -2.02 -5.60 -54.45
C VAL A 139 -2.98 -4.75 -53.59
N THR A 140 -4.09 -4.31 -54.17
CA THR A 140 -5.12 -3.60 -53.40
C THR A 140 -5.96 -4.58 -52.58
N ALA A 141 -6.54 -4.15 -51.46
CA ALA A 141 -7.37 -5.01 -50.60
C ALA A 141 -8.60 -5.61 -51.33
N GLU A 142 -9.06 -4.96 -52.41
CA GLU A 142 -10.16 -5.44 -53.26
C GLU A 142 -9.73 -6.58 -54.21
N GLU A 143 -8.44 -6.63 -54.56
CA GLU A 143 -7.85 -7.64 -55.46
C GLU A 143 -7.31 -8.87 -54.71
N GLU A 144 -7.02 -8.75 -53.41
CA GLU A 144 -6.44 -9.81 -52.56
C GLU A 144 -7.45 -10.90 -52.16
N GLY A 145 -8.75 -10.56 -52.08
CA GLY A 145 -9.82 -11.50 -51.79
C GLY A 145 -10.01 -11.83 -50.30
N THR A 146 -10.64 -12.98 -50.01
CA THR A 146 -10.86 -13.45 -48.63
C THR A 146 -10.27 -14.84 -48.43
N TYR A 147 -9.91 -15.15 -47.19
CA TYR A 147 -9.28 -16.41 -46.79
C TYR A 147 -10.29 -17.35 -46.13
N THR A 148 -9.99 -18.64 -46.21
CA THR A 148 -10.61 -19.67 -45.38
C THR A 148 -9.63 -20.04 -44.29
N VAL A 149 -10.06 -19.94 -43.04
CA VAL A 149 -9.25 -20.23 -41.86
C VAL A 149 -9.76 -21.52 -41.24
N ASP A 150 -8.94 -22.56 -41.35
CA ASP A 150 -9.09 -23.84 -40.68
C ASP A 150 -8.50 -23.74 -39.27
N VAL A 151 -9.33 -24.04 -38.30
CA VAL A 151 -9.03 -23.90 -36.88
C VAL A 151 -9.05 -25.29 -36.23
N SER A 152 -8.05 -25.59 -35.42
CA SER A 152 -7.97 -26.84 -34.66
C SER A 152 -7.66 -26.59 -33.20
N CYS A 153 -8.33 -27.30 -32.30
CA CYS A 153 -8.10 -27.18 -30.86
C CYS A 153 -8.08 -28.55 -30.19
N PHE A 154 -7.02 -28.80 -29.43
CA PHE A 154 -6.79 -30.07 -28.72
C PHE A 154 -6.44 -29.81 -27.25
N TYR A 155 -6.74 -30.77 -26.40
CA TYR A 155 -6.19 -30.80 -25.04
C TYR A 155 -4.69 -31.15 -25.08
N PRO A 156 -3.91 -30.85 -24.02
CA PRO A 156 -2.48 -31.17 -23.99
C PRO A 156 -2.13 -32.67 -24.13
N ASP A 157 -3.08 -33.56 -23.82
CA ASP A 157 -2.95 -35.01 -24.02
C ASP A 157 -3.21 -35.46 -25.47
N GLY A 158 -3.51 -34.53 -26.38
CA GLY A 158 -3.81 -34.79 -27.78
C GLY A 158 -5.27 -35.14 -28.08
N SER A 159 -6.15 -35.20 -27.08
CA SER A 159 -7.58 -35.42 -27.29
C SER A 159 -8.25 -34.18 -27.92
N ALA A 160 -9.24 -34.40 -28.79
CA ALA A 160 -9.95 -33.32 -29.48
C ALA A 160 -10.84 -32.50 -28.53
N PHE A 161 -10.82 -31.17 -28.66
CA PHE A 161 -11.80 -30.29 -28.01
C PHE A 161 -13.05 -30.19 -28.90
N LYS A 162 -14.10 -30.91 -28.52
CA LYS A 162 -15.26 -31.17 -29.38
C LYS A 162 -16.36 -30.15 -29.20
N ASN A 163 -17.12 -29.91 -30.26
CA ASN A 163 -18.42 -29.20 -30.24
C ASN A 163 -18.38 -27.84 -29.53
N ALA A 164 -17.22 -27.17 -29.52
CA ALA A 164 -17.06 -25.85 -28.95
C ALA A 164 -17.27 -24.78 -30.04
N ALA A 165 -18.08 -23.77 -29.74
CA ALA A 165 -18.20 -22.60 -30.60
C ALA A 165 -16.94 -21.75 -30.53
N PHE A 166 -16.59 -21.08 -31.63
CA PHE A 166 -15.49 -20.13 -31.67
C PHE A 166 -15.81 -18.96 -32.58
N ASP A 167 -15.27 -17.79 -32.22
CA ASP A 167 -15.38 -16.56 -32.99
C ASP A 167 -13.97 -16.15 -33.45
N ILE A 168 -13.84 -15.84 -34.74
CA ILE A 168 -12.66 -15.18 -35.31
C ILE A 168 -12.93 -13.69 -35.23
N VAL A 169 -12.06 -12.96 -34.53
CA VAL A 169 -12.17 -11.53 -34.29
C VAL A 169 -10.96 -10.78 -34.82
N ASP A 170 -11.12 -9.49 -35.11
CA ASP A 170 -10.02 -8.57 -35.38
C ASP A 170 -9.25 -8.21 -34.08
N PRO A 171 -8.13 -7.46 -34.15
CA PRO A 171 -7.39 -7.04 -32.96
C PRO A 171 -8.19 -6.12 -32.01
N ASN A 172 -9.31 -5.55 -32.48
CA ASN A 172 -10.23 -4.70 -31.72
C ASN A 172 -11.44 -5.48 -31.17
N ASN A 173 -11.45 -6.81 -31.27
CA ASN A 173 -12.52 -7.72 -30.84
C ASN A 173 -13.82 -7.66 -31.66
N SER A 174 -13.81 -7.11 -32.87
CA SER A 174 -14.95 -7.18 -33.78
C SER A 174 -15.03 -8.56 -34.43
N VAL A 175 -16.19 -9.20 -34.40
CA VAL A 175 -16.38 -10.54 -34.98
C VAL A 175 -16.34 -10.48 -36.50
N LEU A 176 -15.39 -11.20 -37.09
CA LEU A 176 -15.19 -11.36 -38.53
C LEU A 176 -15.91 -12.61 -39.07
N GLY A 177 -16.03 -13.65 -38.23
CA GLY A 177 -16.76 -14.87 -38.55
C GLY A 177 -16.84 -15.81 -37.36
N SER A 178 -17.76 -16.76 -37.38
CA SER A 178 -18.00 -17.70 -36.29
C SER A 178 -18.12 -19.12 -36.81
N GLY A 179 -17.72 -20.09 -35.99
CA GLY A 179 -17.79 -21.50 -36.33
C GLY A 179 -17.99 -22.39 -35.11
N THR A 180 -18.03 -23.70 -35.33
CA THR A 180 -18.10 -24.71 -34.27
C THR A 180 -17.14 -25.84 -34.61
N LEU A 181 -16.39 -26.30 -33.61
CA LEU A 181 -15.49 -27.42 -33.77
C LEU A 181 -16.27 -28.72 -33.97
N SER A 182 -15.78 -29.56 -34.90
CA SER A 182 -16.29 -30.90 -35.12
C SER A 182 -15.87 -31.88 -34.02
N ALA A 183 -16.35 -33.12 -34.10
CA ALA A 183 -15.93 -34.21 -33.21
C ALA A 183 -14.42 -34.53 -33.26
N ASN A 184 -13.72 -34.08 -34.31
CA ASN A 184 -12.27 -34.22 -34.46
C ASN A 184 -11.49 -33.00 -33.94
N GLY A 185 -12.17 -32.01 -33.35
CA GLY A 185 -11.53 -30.80 -32.83
C GLY A 185 -11.13 -29.79 -33.90
N THR A 186 -11.72 -29.88 -35.10
CA THR A 186 -11.43 -29.00 -36.24
C THR A 186 -12.68 -28.26 -36.70
N GLY A 187 -12.53 -27.01 -37.14
CA GLY A 187 -13.56 -26.18 -37.75
C GLY A 187 -12.98 -25.32 -38.86
N SER A 188 -13.83 -24.74 -39.71
CA SER A 188 -13.39 -23.90 -40.83
C SER A 188 -14.36 -22.74 -41.02
N VAL A 189 -13.82 -21.54 -41.26
CA VAL A 189 -14.59 -20.33 -41.52
C VAL A 189 -14.02 -19.63 -42.75
N SER A 190 -14.86 -19.44 -43.77
CA SER A 190 -14.51 -18.73 -45.00
C SER A 190 -14.96 -17.27 -44.96
N GLY A 191 -14.36 -16.42 -45.79
CA GLY A 191 -14.76 -15.01 -45.93
C GLY A 191 -14.00 -14.05 -45.02
N ILE A 192 -12.87 -14.48 -44.44
CA ILE A 192 -12.06 -13.66 -43.53
C ILE A 192 -11.14 -12.73 -44.35
N PRO A 193 -11.13 -11.41 -44.10
CA PRO A 193 -10.23 -10.47 -44.78
C PRO A 193 -8.76 -10.71 -44.39
N ALA A 194 -7.83 -10.27 -45.25
CA ALA A 194 -6.39 -10.29 -44.97
C ALA A 194 -6.06 -9.52 -43.67
N GLY A 195 -5.01 -9.93 -42.96
CA GLY A 195 -4.52 -9.26 -41.76
C GLY A 195 -4.57 -10.07 -40.47
N GLN A 196 -4.39 -9.35 -39.35
CA GLN A 196 -4.27 -9.96 -38.03
C GLN A 196 -5.64 -10.35 -37.47
N ILE A 197 -5.76 -11.58 -36.98
CA ILE A 197 -6.97 -12.14 -36.39
C ILE A 197 -6.67 -12.79 -35.04
N ARG A 198 -7.69 -12.95 -34.22
CA ARG A 198 -7.65 -13.70 -32.96
C ARG A 198 -8.83 -14.66 -32.90
N ILE A 199 -8.64 -15.80 -32.24
CA ILE A 199 -9.70 -16.80 -32.09
C ILE A 199 -10.13 -16.84 -30.62
N ILE A 200 -11.41 -16.62 -30.38
CA ILE A 200 -12.04 -16.71 -29.06
C ILE A 200 -12.89 -17.97 -29.04
N TYR A 201 -12.51 -18.94 -28.21
CA TYR A 201 -13.27 -20.17 -28.02
C TYR A 201 -14.24 -20.03 -26.85
N GLN A 202 -15.43 -20.59 -27.02
CA GLN A 202 -16.38 -20.82 -25.94
C GLN A 202 -16.16 -22.21 -25.34
N GLU A 203 -16.81 -22.51 -24.22
CA GLU A 203 -16.81 -23.87 -23.65
C GLU A 203 -17.50 -24.86 -24.60
N SER A 204 -17.14 -26.13 -24.48
CA SER A 204 -17.77 -27.21 -25.25
C SER A 204 -19.28 -27.25 -25.00
N ALA A 205 -20.07 -27.65 -26.00
CA ALA A 205 -21.48 -27.98 -25.81
C ALA A 205 -21.68 -29.35 -25.15
N ASP A 206 -20.63 -30.18 -25.07
CA ASP A 206 -20.70 -31.51 -24.46
C ASP A 206 -20.69 -31.42 -22.92
N ASP A 207 -21.45 -32.33 -22.29
CA ASP A 207 -21.45 -32.48 -20.84
C ASP A 207 -20.03 -32.77 -20.32
N PHE A 208 -19.70 -32.21 -19.16
CA PHE A 208 -18.39 -32.44 -18.56
C PHE A 208 -18.29 -33.84 -17.98
N ILE A 209 -17.29 -34.59 -18.45
CA ILE A 209 -16.96 -35.93 -17.98
C ILE A 209 -15.64 -35.85 -17.21
N VAL A 210 -15.72 -36.13 -15.91
CA VAL A 210 -14.55 -36.22 -15.03
C VAL A 210 -13.78 -37.49 -15.36
N GLN A 211 -12.46 -37.35 -15.51
CA GLN A 211 -11.57 -38.49 -15.60
C GLN A 211 -11.28 -38.99 -14.19
N SER A 212 -11.84 -40.15 -13.83
CA SER A 212 -11.71 -40.71 -12.47
C SER A 212 -10.22 -40.85 -12.08
N PRO A 213 -9.77 -40.16 -11.02
CA PRO A 213 -8.40 -40.30 -10.50
C PRO A 213 -8.26 -41.44 -9.49
N ARG A 214 -9.37 -42.15 -9.18
CA ARG A 214 -9.44 -43.15 -8.13
C ARG A 214 -8.95 -44.52 -8.61
N SER A 215 -8.33 -45.25 -7.70
CA SER A 215 -7.94 -46.66 -7.92
C SER A 215 -8.54 -47.56 -6.84
N VAL A 216 -8.67 -48.85 -7.12
CA VAL A 216 -9.19 -49.82 -6.15
C VAL A 216 -8.27 -49.88 -4.92
N ASN A 217 -8.84 -49.79 -3.72
CA ASN A 217 -8.08 -49.90 -2.47
C ASN A 217 -7.72 -51.38 -2.20
N PRO A 218 -6.42 -51.75 -2.18
CA PRO A 218 -6.02 -53.13 -1.91
C PRO A 218 -6.29 -53.57 -0.45
N HIS A 219 -6.49 -52.62 0.46
CA HIS A 219 -6.73 -52.85 1.87
C HIS A 219 -8.21 -52.92 2.25
N TYR A 220 -9.12 -52.68 1.30
CA TYR A 220 -10.56 -52.78 1.53
C TYR A 220 -10.95 -54.18 2.03
N ARG A 221 -11.83 -54.23 3.03
CA ARG A 221 -12.35 -55.46 3.61
C ARG A 221 -13.84 -55.27 3.93
N GLU A 222 -14.71 -56.02 3.27
CA GLU A 222 -16.17 -55.96 3.50
C GLU A 222 -16.56 -56.32 4.95
N LYS A 223 -15.79 -57.19 5.61
CA LYS A 223 -15.97 -57.52 7.02
C LYS A 223 -14.65 -57.93 7.65
N LEU A 224 -14.28 -57.29 8.76
CA LEU A 224 -13.15 -57.68 9.60
C LEU A 224 -13.65 -58.10 10.98
N THR A 225 -13.41 -59.36 11.36
CA THR A 225 -13.77 -59.86 12.70
C THR A 225 -12.90 -59.19 13.76
N ASP A 226 -13.45 -58.96 14.95
CA ASP A 226 -12.77 -58.27 16.04
C ASP A 226 -11.40 -58.88 16.37
N ASP A 227 -11.30 -60.21 16.41
CA ASP A 227 -10.03 -60.91 16.67
C ASP A 227 -8.92 -60.51 15.68
N VAL A 228 -9.25 -60.55 14.38
CA VAL A 228 -8.31 -60.21 13.30
C VAL A 228 -8.01 -58.71 13.31
N PHE A 229 -9.02 -57.88 13.57
CA PHE A 229 -8.87 -56.44 13.66
C PHE A 229 -7.89 -56.05 14.78
N PHE A 230 -8.11 -56.54 16.00
CA PHE A 230 -7.30 -56.17 17.14
C PHE A 230 -5.88 -56.75 17.06
N ASP A 231 -5.69 -57.94 16.48
CA ASP A 231 -4.36 -58.47 16.21
C ASP A 231 -3.55 -57.55 15.27
N LEU A 232 -4.21 -57.00 14.24
CA LEU A 232 -3.58 -56.05 13.32
C LEU A 232 -3.36 -54.68 13.98
N ALA A 233 -4.34 -54.14 14.70
CA ALA A 233 -4.29 -52.83 15.35
C ALA A 233 -3.25 -52.78 16.50
N ALA A 234 -3.05 -53.91 17.20
CA ALA A 234 -2.07 -54.04 18.26
C ALA A 234 -0.62 -54.11 17.74
N GLN A 235 -0.42 -54.42 16.45
CA GLN A 235 0.90 -54.51 15.81
C GLN A 235 1.89 -55.41 16.60
N GLY A 236 1.39 -56.51 17.15
CA GLY A 236 2.19 -57.47 17.94
C GLY A 236 2.43 -57.06 19.40
N LYS A 237 1.87 -55.94 19.88
CA LYS A 237 1.84 -55.61 21.31
C LYS A 237 0.85 -56.51 22.06
N GLN A 238 1.15 -56.79 23.33
CA GLN A 238 0.25 -57.58 24.17
C GLN A 238 -1.00 -56.76 24.52
N THR A 239 -2.18 -57.30 24.24
CA THR A 239 -3.47 -56.69 24.60
C THR A 239 -3.82 -56.91 26.06
N PHE A 240 -4.62 -56.02 26.66
CA PHE A 240 -4.95 -56.11 28.10
C PHE A 240 -5.78 -57.34 28.47
N TRP A 241 -6.45 -57.97 27.50
CA TRP A 241 -7.31 -59.14 27.73
C TRP A 241 -6.64 -60.49 27.48
N GLN A 242 -5.42 -60.48 26.93
CA GLN A 242 -4.63 -61.70 26.73
C GLN A 242 -3.76 -62.01 27.96
N PRO A 243 -3.66 -63.30 28.37
CA PRO A 243 -2.86 -63.70 29.52
C PRO A 243 -1.37 -63.42 29.32
N ALA A 244 -0.72 -62.80 30.31
CA ALA A 244 0.69 -62.44 30.27
C ALA A 244 1.61 -63.65 30.15
N ARG A 245 2.43 -63.68 29.09
CA ARG A 245 3.40 -64.76 28.86
C ARG A 245 4.76 -64.53 29.55
N MET A 246 5.08 -63.31 30.02
CA MET A 246 6.29 -62.98 30.81
C MET A 246 6.06 -61.82 31.80
N GLN A 247 6.78 -61.84 32.93
CA GLN A 247 6.51 -61.10 34.17
C GLN A 247 7.05 -59.65 34.23
N THR A 248 7.17 -58.96 33.10
CA THR A 248 7.53 -57.53 33.05
C THR A 248 6.40 -56.73 32.40
N VAL A 249 5.71 -55.93 33.22
CA VAL A 249 4.60 -55.05 32.81
C VAL A 249 5.14 -53.93 31.93
N VAL A 250 5.06 -54.13 30.62
CA VAL A 250 5.01 -53.04 29.62
C VAL A 250 3.55 -52.62 29.50
N GLU A 251 3.27 -51.34 29.24
CA GLU A 251 1.91 -50.85 28.95
C GLU A 251 1.19 -51.80 27.98
N THR A 252 0.08 -52.39 28.41
CA THR A 252 -0.72 -53.31 27.60
C THR A 252 -1.55 -52.53 26.58
N TRP A 253 -1.54 -52.97 25.33
CA TRP A 253 -2.31 -52.33 24.26
C TRP A 253 -3.82 -52.39 24.56
N GLY A 254 -4.50 -51.29 24.29
CA GLY A 254 -5.95 -51.16 24.45
C GLY A 254 -6.39 -50.44 25.73
N THR A 255 -5.53 -50.22 26.74
CA THR A 255 -5.89 -49.39 27.91
C THR A 255 -5.92 -47.91 27.54
N MET A 256 -7.07 -47.42 27.08
CA MET A 256 -7.23 -46.05 26.58
C MET A 256 -7.19 -45.00 27.69
N ARG A 257 -6.72 -43.80 27.33
CA ARG A 257 -6.76 -42.58 28.12
C ARG A 257 -8.17 -41.99 28.15
N LYS A 258 -8.39 -41.00 29.03
CA LYS A 258 -9.68 -40.27 29.14
C LYS A 258 -10.02 -39.38 27.94
N THR A 259 -9.05 -39.04 27.10
CA THR A 259 -9.21 -38.13 25.97
C THR A 259 -8.81 -38.84 24.69
N LEU A 260 -9.74 -39.04 23.76
CA LEU A 260 -9.58 -39.83 22.54
C LEU A 260 -8.54 -39.21 21.60
N SER A 261 -8.59 -37.90 21.41
CA SER A 261 -7.72 -37.12 20.51
C SER A 261 -6.22 -37.25 20.80
N SER A 262 -5.86 -37.65 22.01
CA SER A 262 -4.47 -37.84 22.45
C SER A 262 -4.09 -39.31 22.71
N ASP A 263 -5.01 -40.22 22.42
CA ASP A 263 -4.84 -41.65 22.71
C ASP A 263 -4.22 -42.40 21.51
N PRO A 264 -3.03 -42.98 21.69
CA PRO A 264 -2.34 -43.68 20.60
C PRO A 264 -3.04 -44.98 20.19
N TYR A 265 -3.77 -45.65 21.10
CA TYR A 265 -4.48 -46.89 20.76
C TYR A 265 -5.76 -46.60 19.99
N PHE A 266 -6.44 -45.51 20.31
CA PHE A 266 -7.56 -45.03 19.52
C PHE A 266 -7.12 -44.63 18.11
N TYR A 267 -5.99 -43.92 17.95
CA TYR A 267 -5.43 -43.64 16.62
C TYR A 267 -5.21 -44.90 15.79
N ASN A 268 -4.60 -45.95 16.37
CA ASN A 268 -4.40 -47.23 15.66
C ASN A 268 -5.72 -47.85 15.16
N ILE A 269 -6.80 -47.73 15.94
CA ILE A 269 -8.14 -48.23 15.56
C ILE A 269 -8.69 -47.39 14.41
N VAL A 270 -8.67 -46.05 14.54
CA VAL A 270 -9.19 -45.13 13.52
C VAL A 270 -8.41 -45.28 12.21
N GLU A 271 -7.08 -45.37 12.26
CA GLU A 271 -6.22 -45.54 11.08
C GLU A 271 -6.55 -46.85 10.34
N LEU A 272 -6.63 -47.97 11.07
CA LEU A 272 -6.91 -49.27 10.47
C LEU A 272 -8.31 -49.31 9.87
N GLU A 273 -9.32 -48.84 10.61
CA GLU A 273 -10.71 -48.85 10.16
C GLU A 273 -10.88 -47.92 8.93
N THR A 274 -10.32 -46.72 8.96
CA THR A 274 -10.32 -45.79 7.81
C THR A 274 -9.68 -46.44 6.59
N LYS A 275 -8.56 -47.14 6.75
CA LYS A 275 -7.84 -47.81 5.67
C LYS A 275 -8.60 -49.01 5.08
N SER A 276 -9.38 -49.73 5.88
CA SER A 276 -10.16 -50.89 5.42
C SER A 276 -11.58 -50.55 4.94
N HIS A 277 -12.11 -49.38 5.32
CA HIS A 277 -13.49 -48.98 5.06
C HIS A 277 -13.74 -48.58 3.61
N PHE A 278 -12.89 -47.73 3.02
CA PHE A 278 -13.12 -47.22 1.66
C PHE A 278 -12.75 -48.24 0.59
N ASN A 279 -13.62 -48.41 -0.42
CA ASN A 279 -13.39 -49.32 -1.55
C ASN A 279 -12.34 -48.81 -2.56
N HIS A 280 -12.13 -47.49 -2.62
CA HIS A 280 -11.19 -46.83 -3.49
C HIS A 280 -10.17 -46.00 -2.69
N GLN A 281 -9.06 -45.68 -3.33
CA GLN A 281 -8.01 -44.81 -2.83
C GLN A 281 -7.62 -43.77 -3.89
N HIS A 282 -6.96 -42.71 -3.45
CA HIS A 282 -6.46 -41.64 -4.30
C HIS A 282 -4.96 -41.41 -4.05
N SER A 283 -4.16 -41.13 -5.09
CA SER A 283 -2.70 -40.98 -4.94
C SER A 283 -2.29 -39.82 -4.01
N ASN A 284 -3.01 -38.70 -4.10
CA ASN A 284 -2.70 -37.47 -3.38
C ASN A 284 -3.35 -37.38 -1.98
N TYR A 285 -4.23 -38.31 -1.60
CA TYR A 285 -4.99 -38.25 -0.34
C TYR A 285 -4.79 -39.54 0.44
N SER A 286 -4.23 -39.43 1.65
CA SER A 286 -3.83 -40.58 2.46
C SER A 286 -4.85 -40.91 3.55
N PHE A 287 -5.07 -42.21 3.80
CA PHE A 287 -5.96 -42.67 4.88
C PHE A 287 -5.45 -42.26 6.27
N SER A 288 -4.13 -42.16 6.47
CA SER A 288 -3.53 -41.71 7.73
C SER A 288 -3.87 -40.26 8.03
N THR A 289 -3.81 -39.38 7.02
CA THR A 289 -4.20 -37.97 7.16
C THR A 289 -5.69 -37.84 7.47
N LEU A 290 -6.55 -38.64 6.85
CA LEU A 290 -7.97 -38.68 7.18
C LEU A 290 -8.21 -39.11 8.64
N ALA A 291 -7.51 -40.16 9.10
CA ALA A 291 -7.58 -40.62 10.48
C ALA A 291 -7.13 -39.53 11.49
N GLU A 292 -6.09 -38.77 11.18
CA GLU A 292 -5.65 -37.62 11.98
C GLU A 292 -6.72 -36.53 12.07
N TYR A 293 -7.41 -36.21 10.97
CA TYR A 293 -8.50 -35.24 11.02
C TYR A 293 -9.72 -35.75 11.79
N ILE A 294 -10.04 -37.04 11.71
CA ILE A 294 -11.09 -37.65 12.55
C ILE A 294 -10.70 -37.50 14.04
N LEU A 295 -9.46 -37.83 14.37
CA LEU A 295 -8.91 -37.73 15.72
C LEU A 295 -8.93 -36.29 16.26
N ALA A 296 -8.55 -35.31 15.42
CA ALA A 296 -8.53 -33.90 15.79
C ALA A 296 -9.93 -33.34 16.06
N ASN A 297 -10.97 -33.88 15.41
CA ASN A 297 -12.34 -33.37 15.54
C ASN A 297 -13.20 -34.10 16.57
N VAL A 298 -12.87 -35.35 16.97
CA VAL A 298 -13.75 -36.19 17.81
C VAL A 298 -14.03 -35.59 19.20
N ASP A 299 -13.02 -34.96 19.82
CA ASP A 299 -13.14 -34.31 21.14
C ASP A 299 -13.22 -32.77 21.03
N SER A 300 -13.02 -32.21 19.84
CA SER A 300 -12.83 -30.78 19.65
C SER A 300 -14.14 -30.02 19.57
N LYS A 301 -14.14 -28.81 20.15
CA LYS A 301 -15.20 -27.80 19.97
C LYS A 301 -14.86 -26.79 18.87
N ASP A 302 -13.66 -26.87 18.31
CA ASP A 302 -13.23 -26.03 17.20
C ASP A 302 -13.64 -26.66 15.87
N ASP A 303 -14.30 -25.86 15.04
CA ASP A 303 -14.87 -26.27 13.76
C ASP A 303 -13.90 -26.05 12.58
N SER A 304 -12.75 -25.42 12.83
CA SER A 304 -11.76 -25.05 11.81
C SER A 304 -11.22 -26.23 10.99
N CYS A 305 -11.21 -27.44 11.57
CA CYS A 305 -10.67 -28.63 10.93
C CYS A 305 -11.72 -29.44 10.14
N ILE A 306 -13.00 -29.09 10.23
CA ILE A 306 -14.09 -29.81 9.55
C ILE A 306 -14.02 -29.67 8.02
N PRO A 307 -13.75 -28.49 7.43
CA PRO A 307 -13.55 -28.39 5.99
C PRO A 307 -12.39 -29.25 5.48
N LYS A 308 -11.31 -29.39 6.28
CA LYS A 308 -10.16 -30.25 5.94
C LYS A 308 -10.53 -31.72 5.99
N LEU A 309 -11.32 -32.15 6.98
CA LEU A 309 -11.87 -33.50 7.07
C LEU A 309 -12.70 -33.84 5.81
N ILE A 310 -13.58 -32.92 5.40
CA ILE A 310 -14.41 -33.07 4.19
C ILE A 310 -13.52 -33.18 2.95
N ALA A 311 -12.56 -32.26 2.79
CA ALA A 311 -11.63 -32.23 1.67
C ALA A 311 -10.74 -33.49 1.56
N GLN A 312 -10.45 -34.17 2.67
CA GLN A 312 -9.71 -35.44 2.63
C GLN A 312 -10.60 -36.64 2.32
N THR A 313 -11.90 -36.56 2.61
CA THR A 313 -12.82 -37.69 2.42
C THR A 313 -13.40 -37.74 1.00
N LEU A 314 -13.78 -36.58 0.44
CA LEU A 314 -14.42 -36.47 -0.87
C LEU A 314 -13.70 -37.25 -2.00
N PRO A 315 -12.36 -37.16 -2.16
CA PRO A 315 -11.63 -37.86 -3.24
C PRO A 315 -11.62 -39.38 -3.11
N LEU A 316 -11.98 -39.93 -1.94
CA LEU A 316 -12.07 -41.36 -1.72
C LEU A 316 -13.44 -41.90 -2.19
N ILE A 317 -14.48 -41.09 -2.10
CA ILE A 317 -15.89 -41.50 -2.32
C ILE A 317 -16.45 -41.08 -3.68
N LEU A 318 -15.95 -39.99 -4.29
CA LEU A 318 -16.45 -39.41 -5.54
C LEU A 318 -15.32 -39.25 -6.56
N ASP A 319 -15.63 -39.42 -7.85
CA ASP A 319 -14.65 -39.22 -8.93
C ASP A 319 -14.26 -37.74 -9.07
N GLU A 320 -15.21 -36.84 -8.87
CA GLU A 320 -15.04 -35.39 -8.80
C GLU A 320 -14.54 -34.89 -7.43
N GLY A 321 -14.27 -35.79 -6.49
CA GLY A 321 -13.98 -35.44 -5.10
C GLY A 321 -12.78 -34.52 -4.94
N GLU A 322 -11.73 -34.67 -5.77
CA GLU A 322 -10.58 -33.76 -5.77
C GLU A 322 -10.96 -32.33 -6.18
N ILE A 323 -11.86 -32.18 -7.17
CA ILE A 323 -12.34 -30.87 -7.64
C ILE A 323 -13.12 -30.18 -6.52
N LEU A 324 -14.03 -30.90 -5.86
CA LEU A 324 -14.83 -30.37 -4.75
C LEU A 324 -13.96 -30.01 -3.52
N SER A 325 -12.95 -30.83 -3.23
CA SER A 325 -12.01 -30.58 -2.13
C SER A 325 -11.20 -29.31 -2.36
N THR A 326 -10.74 -29.13 -3.60
CA THR A 326 -10.02 -27.93 -4.03
C THR A 326 -10.93 -26.69 -3.94
N LEU A 327 -12.17 -26.81 -4.40
CA LEU A 327 -13.16 -25.74 -4.34
C LEU A 327 -13.48 -25.33 -2.89
N LEU A 328 -13.59 -26.31 -1.98
CA LEU A 328 -13.86 -26.06 -0.57
C LEU A 328 -12.73 -25.23 0.05
N LEU A 329 -11.48 -25.58 -0.24
CA LEU A 329 -10.28 -24.90 0.25
C LEU A 329 -9.84 -23.69 -0.61
N LEU A 330 -10.57 -23.37 -1.68
CA LEU A 330 -10.16 -22.34 -2.64
C LEU A 330 -10.03 -20.96 -1.98
N PRO A 331 -8.86 -20.31 -2.02
CA PRO A 331 -8.68 -18.96 -1.49
C PRO A 331 -9.51 -17.90 -2.24
N LYS A 332 -9.81 -16.77 -1.59
CA LYS A 332 -10.61 -15.67 -2.19
C LYS A 332 -9.95 -15.00 -3.41
N HIS A 333 -8.62 -15.07 -3.53
CA HIS A 333 -7.88 -14.41 -4.59
C HIS A 333 -7.83 -15.21 -5.89
N GLU A 334 -8.20 -16.49 -5.86
CA GLU A 334 -8.20 -17.33 -7.05
C GLU A 334 -9.31 -16.92 -8.02
N THR A 335 -9.02 -17.08 -9.31
CA THR A 335 -9.92 -16.63 -10.38
C THR A 335 -10.76 -17.77 -10.93
N THR A 336 -11.95 -17.43 -11.44
CA THR A 336 -12.82 -18.37 -12.15
C THR A 336 -12.07 -19.03 -13.32
N ASN A 337 -11.23 -18.27 -14.03
CA ASN A 337 -10.45 -18.80 -15.15
C ASN A 337 -9.44 -19.88 -14.71
N HIS A 338 -8.69 -19.65 -13.63
CA HIS A 338 -7.75 -20.64 -13.10
C HIS A 338 -8.45 -21.89 -12.61
N PHE A 339 -9.56 -21.73 -11.88
CA PHE A 339 -10.31 -22.88 -11.36
C PHE A 339 -10.94 -23.72 -12.50
N LEU A 340 -11.50 -23.08 -13.53
CA LEU A 340 -12.01 -23.80 -14.70
C LEU A 340 -10.87 -24.48 -15.49
N ALA A 341 -9.70 -23.85 -15.60
CA ALA A 341 -8.52 -24.50 -16.18
C ALA A 341 -8.06 -25.71 -15.35
N TYR A 342 -8.18 -25.65 -14.03
CA TYR A 342 -7.94 -26.78 -13.13
C TYR A 342 -8.92 -27.94 -13.34
N MET A 343 -10.20 -27.63 -13.58
CA MET A 343 -11.19 -28.64 -13.96
C MET A 343 -10.89 -29.25 -15.33
N ARG A 344 -10.54 -28.46 -16.35
CA ARG A 344 -10.20 -28.98 -17.70
C ARG A 344 -8.95 -29.88 -17.69
N ALA A 345 -8.11 -29.80 -16.66
CA ALA A 345 -6.99 -30.75 -16.47
C ALA A 345 -7.46 -32.14 -15.97
N ARG A 346 -8.65 -32.23 -15.38
CA ARG A 346 -9.22 -33.44 -14.74
C ARG A 346 -10.46 -33.99 -15.43
N GLY A 347 -10.88 -33.39 -16.54
CA GLY A 347 -12.05 -33.83 -17.30
C GLY A 347 -12.16 -33.13 -18.65
N LYS A 348 -13.16 -33.55 -19.43
CA LYS A 348 -13.42 -33.07 -20.80
C LYS A 348 -14.87 -32.61 -20.92
N GLY A 349 -15.17 -31.64 -21.78
CA GLY A 349 -16.51 -31.04 -21.91
C GLY A 349 -16.61 -29.69 -21.20
N ASN A 350 -17.80 -29.33 -20.72
CA ASN A 350 -18.10 -27.99 -20.18
C ASN A 350 -18.06 -27.91 -18.63
N PRO A 351 -16.93 -27.49 -18.02
CA PRO A 351 -16.83 -27.40 -16.56
C PRO A 351 -17.76 -26.35 -15.95
N HIS A 352 -18.08 -25.29 -16.68
CA HIS A 352 -18.95 -24.21 -16.21
C HIS A 352 -20.39 -24.71 -16.00
N THR A 353 -20.99 -25.30 -17.04
CA THR A 353 -22.35 -25.86 -16.97
C THR A 353 -22.45 -27.03 -15.98
N TYR A 354 -21.37 -27.82 -15.84
CA TYR A 354 -21.31 -28.90 -14.86
C TYR A 354 -21.47 -28.41 -13.42
N LEU A 355 -20.74 -27.35 -13.03
CA LEU A 355 -20.86 -26.77 -11.69
C LEU A 355 -22.22 -26.11 -11.45
N GLN A 356 -22.81 -25.48 -12.48
CA GLN A 356 -24.14 -24.86 -12.37
C GLN A 356 -25.24 -25.88 -12.09
N ASN A 357 -25.14 -27.06 -12.70
CA ASN A 357 -26.15 -28.12 -12.61
C ASN A 357 -25.72 -29.26 -11.67
N TYR A 358 -24.74 -29.04 -10.80
CA TYR A 358 -24.19 -30.09 -9.95
C TYR A 358 -25.19 -30.58 -8.89
N GLU A 359 -25.30 -31.90 -8.70
CA GLU A 359 -26.22 -32.52 -7.73
C GLU A 359 -25.65 -32.49 -6.28
N TRP A 360 -25.59 -31.30 -5.67
CA TRP A 360 -25.02 -31.10 -4.32
C TRP A 360 -25.64 -32.00 -3.24
N SER A 361 -26.95 -32.25 -3.32
CA SER A 361 -27.69 -33.06 -2.35
C SER A 361 -27.22 -34.52 -2.33
N LYS A 362 -26.93 -35.08 -3.50
CA LYS A 362 -26.46 -36.45 -3.68
C LYS A 362 -25.04 -36.62 -3.16
N ALA A 363 -24.14 -35.69 -3.49
CA ALA A 363 -22.77 -35.70 -2.98
C ALA A 363 -22.73 -35.61 -1.45
N LYS A 364 -23.53 -34.72 -0.86
CA LYS A 364 -23.69 -34.59 0.59
C LYS A 364 -24.22 -35.87 1.23
N GLN A 365 -25.28 -36.48 0.67
CA GLN A 365 -25.86 -37.71 1.20
C GLN A 365 -24.84 -38.85 1.18
N LEU A 366 -24.10 -39.01 0.08
CA LEU A 366 -23.05 -40.02 -0.02
C LEU A 366 -21.97 -39.81 1.04
N LEU A 367 -21.45 -38.59 1.17
CA LEU A 367 -20.43 -38.28 2.17
C LEU A 367 -20.91 -38.54 3.60
N ASN A 368 -22.12 -38.12 3.94
CA ASN A 368 -22.68 -38.34 5.27
C ASN A 368 -22.82 -39.84 5.56
N ASN A 369 -23.35 -40.62 4.61
CA ASN A 369 -23.53 -42.06 4.80
C ASN A 369 -22.20 -42.79 5.00
N GLU A 370 -21.17 -42.46 4.23
CA GLU A 370 -19.84 -43.08 4.33
C GLU A 370 -19.15 -42.72 5.66
N LEU A 371 -19.18 -41.45 6.07
CA LEU A 371 -18.60 -41.03 7.36
C LEU A 371 -19.36 -41.60 8.56
N GLU A 372 -20.69 -41.67 8.49
CA GLU A 372 -21.52 -42.26 9.53
C GLU A 372 -21.28 -43.78 9.65
N ALA A 373 -21.11 -44.47 8.53
CA ALA A 373 -20.75 -45.89 8.51
C ALA A 373 -19.36 -46.12 9.12
N LEU A 374 -18.36 -45.34 8.74
CA LEU A 374 -17.01 -45.42 9.32
C LEU A 374 -17.01 -45.17 10.84
N LEU A 375 -17.67 -44.11 11.30
CA LEU A 375 -17.77 -43.79 12.73
C LEU A 375 -18.55 -44.86 13.50
N THR A 376 -19.53 -45.50 12.86
CA THR A 376 -20.27 -46.62 13.45
C THR A 376 -19.37 -47.83 13.66
N GLU A 377 -18.54 -48.20 12.69
CA GLU A 377 -17.57 -49.30 12.85
C GLU A 377 -16.55 -48.99 13.94
N ILE A 378 -15.99 -47.77 13.97
CA ILE A 378 -15.07 -47.33 15.03
C ILE A 378 -15.73 -47.47 16.41
N LYS A 379 -16.97 -46.99 16.55
CA LYS A 379 -17.76 -47.13 17.79
C LYS A 379 -17.93 -48.59 18.20
N LEU A 380 -18.24 -49.49 17.26
CA LEU A 380 -18.38 -50.92 17.54
C LEU A 380 -17.06 -51.54 18.06
N ARG A 381 -15.91 -51.13 17.54
CA ARG A 381 -14.59 -51.57 18.08
C ARG A 381 -14.40 -51.14 19.53
N ILE A 382 -14.78 -49.91 19.88
CA ILE A 382 -14.70 -49.42 21.27
C ILE A 382 -15.64 -50.20 22.19
N GLN A 383 -16.85 -50.53 21.74
CA GLN A 383 -17.81 -51.35 22.50
C GLN A 383 -17.31 -52.78 22.71
N SER A 384 -16.61 -53.35 21.73
CA SER A 384 -15.98 -54.66 21.84
C SER A 384 -14.87 -54.66 22.92
N LEU A 385 -14.03 -53.61 22.95
CA LEU A 385 -13.05 -53.42 24.03
C LEU A 385 -13.71 -53.26 25.41
N GLY A 386 -14.84 -52.52 25.47
CA GLY A 386 -15.65 -52.42 26.69
C GLY A 386 -16.17 -53.77 27.18
N SER A 387 -16.65 -54.59 26.26
CA SER A 387 -17.15 -55.95 26.55
C SER A 387 -16.04 -56.87 27.07
N GLU A 388 -14.83 -56.79 26.50
CA GLU A 388 -13.65 -57.53 27.00
C GLU A 388 -13.19 -57.04 28.38
N ALA A 389 -13.27 -55.73 28.65
CA ALA A 389 -12.98 -55.17 29.97
C ALA A 389 -14.00 -55.64 31.03
N ASP A 390 -15.30 -55.70 30.68
CA ASP A 390 -16.34 -56.24 31.56
C ASP A 390 -16.14 -57.74 31.83
N ARG A 391 -15.78 -58.52 30.80
CA ARG A 391 -15.48 -59.96 30.94
C ARG A 391 -14.37 -60.22 31.98
N LEU A 392 -13.43 -59.28 32.13
CA LEU A 392 -12.31 -59.36 33.06
C LEU A 392 -12.54 -58.59 34.38
N ASN A 393 -13.74 -58.02 34.59
CA ASN A 393 -14.11 -57.18 35.74
C ASN A 393 -13.29 -55.88 35.89
N TYR A 394 -12.79 -55.30 34.79
CA TYR A 394 -12.12 -53.99 34.80
C TYR A 394 -13.14 -52.84 34.74
N SER A 395 -13.85 -52.63 35.86
CA SER A 395 -14.97 -51.67 35.94
C SER A 395 -14.59 -50.23 35.56
N TYR A 396 -13.38 -49.76 35.87
CA TYR A 396 -12.91 -48.43 35.49
C TYR A 396 -12.79 -48.28 33.97
N LEU A 397 -12.24 -49.29 33.28
CA LEU A 397 -12.08 -49.25 31.83
C LEU A 397 -13.43 -49.35 31.11
N SER A 398 -14.30 -50.28 31.51
CA SER A 398 -15.61 -50.42 30.86
C SER A 398 -16.53 -49.22 31.14
N LYS A 399 -16.80 -48.91 32.41
CA LYS A 399 -17.84 -47.94 32.79
C LYS A 399 -17.41 -46.49 32.71
N ASP A 400 -16.16 -46.18 33.06
CA ASP A 400 -15.70 -44.79 33.15
C ASP A 400 -14.98 -44.32 31.87
N ILE A 401 -14.29 -45.22 31.15
CA ILE A 401 -13.51 -44.88 29.96
C ILE A 401 -14.28 -45.20 28.67
N TYR A 402 -14.51 -46.48 28.36
CA TYR A 402 -15.10 -46.86 27.05
C TYR A 402 -16.54 -46.38 26.88
N SER A 403 -17.36 -46.38 27.94
CA SER A 403 -18.71 -45.80 27.88
C SER A 403 -18.66 -44.31 27.54
N SER A 404 -17.77 -43.55 28.18
CA SER A 404 -17.60 -42.11 27.89
C SER A 404 -17.13 -41.88 26.45
N HIS A 405 -16.23 -42.73 25.95
CA HIS A 405 -15.74 -42.64 24.57
C HIS A 405 -16.82 -42.90 23.53
N VAL A 406 -17.68 -43.88 23.78
CA VAL A 406 -18.85 -44.17 22.93
C VAL A 406 -19.80 -42.97 22.91
N ASP A 407 -20.04 -42.32 24.05
CA ASP A 407 -20.86 -41.12 24.14
C ASP A 407 -20.25 -39.94 23.35
N THR A 408 -18.94 -39.75 23.45
CA THR A 408 -18.22 -38.74 22.66
C THR A 408 -18.36 -38.99 21.16
N ILE A 409 -18.14 -40.22 20.69
CA ILE A 409 -18.28 -40.57 19.26
C ILE A 409 -19.72 -40.34 18.80
N ASN A 410 -20.73 -40.75 19.57
CA ASN A 410 -22.14 -40.51 19.21
C ASN A 410 -22.47 -39.01 19.12
N SER A 411 -21.93 -38.20 20.05
CA SER A 411 -22.08 -36.74 20.01
C SER A 411 -21.43 -36.16 18.76
N PHE A 412 -20.20 -36.58 18.43
CA PHE A 412 -19.48 -36.13 17.25
C PHE A 412 -20.21 -36.51 15.95
N THR A 413 -20.67 -37.75 15.81
CA THR A 413 -21.45 -38.21 14.64
C THR A 413 -22.68 -37.33 14.42
N LYS A 414 -23.44 -37.04 15.48
CA LYS A 414 -24.63 -36.18 15.38
C LYS A 414 -24.28 -34.76 14.93
N THR A 415 -23.26 -34.15 15.54
CA THR A 415 -22.84 -32.79 15.21
C THR A 415 -22.22 -32.69 13.81
N LEU A 416 -21.53 -33.75 13.36
CA LEU A 416 -20.91 -33.79 12.04
C LEU A 416 -21.95 -33.68 10.92
N THR A 417 -23.10 -34.36 11.02
CA THR A 417 -24.18 -34.27 10.02
C THR A 417 -24.66 -32.83 9.79
N ASP A 418 -24.85 -32.06 10.87
CA ASP A 418 -25.26 -30.65 10.79
C ASP A 418 -24.15 -29.80 10.17
N LYS A 419 -22.89 -30.02 10.56
CA LYS A 419 -21.73 -29.30 10.02
C LYS A 419 -21.48 -29.59 8.53
N LEU A 420 -21.69 -30.84 8.09
CA LEU A 420 -21.64 -31.22 6.68
C LEU A 420 -22.70 -30.48 5.87
N ALA A 421 -23.91 -30.33 6.42
CA ALA A 421 -24.98 -29.58 5.76
C ALA A 421 -24.61 -28.10 5.56
N THR A 422 -24.03 -27.46 6.59
CA THR A 422 -23.54 -26.08 6.51
C THR A 422 -22.41 -25.95 5.48
N ALA A 423 -21.40 -26.83 5.52
CA ALA A 423 -20.26 -26.76 4.62
C ALA A 423 -20.66 -26.89 3.13
N PHE A 424 -21.62 -27.76 2.81
CA PHE A 424 -22.13 -27.89 1.44
C PHE A 424 -22.97 -26.68 1.00
N ALA A 425 -23.75 -26.08 1.91
CA ALA A 425 -24.48 -24.85 1.60
C ALA A 425 -23.53 -23.68 1.30
N ASP A 426 -22.44 -23.57 2.06
CA ASP A 426 -21.40 -22.58 1.82
C ASP A 426 -20.65 -22.83 0.49
N LEU A 427 -20.40 -24.10 0.16
CA LEU A 427 -19.77 -24.50 -1.09
C LEU A 427 -20.64 -24.14 -2.31
N GLU A 428 -21.94 -24.42 -2.25
CA GLU A 428 -22.91 -24.06 -3.29
C GLU A 428 -22.98 -22.53 -3.51
N LYS A 429 -22.99 -21.76 -2.41
CA LYS A 429 -22.93 -20.30 -2.45
C LYS A 429 -21.61 -19.80 -3.05
N LYS A 430 -20.49 -20.42 -2.70
CA LYS A 430 -19.16 -20.09 -3.22
C LYS A 430 -19.09 -20.29 -4.73
N VAL A 431 -19.59 -21.42 -5.25
CA VAL A 431 -19.69 -21.68 -6.70
C VAL A 431 -20.55 -20.64 -7.38
N SER A 432 -21.74 -20.36 -6.83
CA SER A 432 -22.65 -19.37 -7.38
C SER A 432 -21.98 -17.98 -7.48
N SER A 433 -21.19 -17.60 -6.48
CA SER A 433 -20.43 -16.34 -6.53
C SER A 433 -19.31 -16.38 -7.58
N LEU A 434 -18.55 -17.48 -7.63
CA LEU A 434 -17.40 -17.63 -8.52
C LEU A 434 -17.80 -17.62 -9.99
N LEU A 435 -18.92 -18.26 -10.34
CA LEU A 435 -19.40 -18.30 -11.72
C LEU A 435 -20.04 -16.97 -12.18
N ASN A 436 -20.60 -16.18 -11.25
CA ASN A 436 -21.27 -14.92 -11.57
C ASN A 436 -20.34 -13.68 -11.57
N ASN A 437 -19.05 -13.84 -11.24
CA ASN A 437 -18.10 -12.72 -11.10
C ASN A 437 -17.75 -11.99 -12.40
N GLY A 438 -18.30 -12.38 -13.56
CA GLY A 438 -18.12 -11.67 -14.85
C GLY A 438 -16.69 -11.65 -15.40
N THR A 439 -15.75 -12.35 -14.76
CA THR A 439 -14.36 -12.46 -15.21
C THR A 439 -14.27 -13.21 -16.53
N PRO A 440 -13.57 -12.66 -17.56
CA PRO A 440 -13.36 -13.36 -18.81
C PRO A 440 -12.69 -14.72 -18.60
N VAL A 441 -13.28 -15.77 -19.16
CA VAL A 441 -12.73 -17.13 -19.10
C VAL A 441 -11.98 -17.42 -20.39
N SER A 442 -10.72 -17.81 -20.26
CA SER A 442 -9.84 -18.15 -21.38
C SER A 442 -9.82 -19.67 -21.54
N VAL A 443 -10.49 -20.16 -22.58
CA VAL A 443 -10.59 -21.60 -22.89
C VAL A 443 -9.30 -22.15 -23.50
N ILE A 444 -8.44 -21.30 -24.07
CA ILE A 444 -7.14 -21.67 -24.67
C ILE A 444 -5.96 -21.00 -23.95
N LEU A 445 -4.79 -21.65 -23.96
CA LEU A 445 -3.54 -21.14 -23.35
C LEU A 445 -3.08 -19.81 -23.96
N SER A 446 -3.38 -19.62 -25.24
CA SER A 446 -2.89 -18.53 -26.08
C SER A 446 -4.01 -17.57 -26.50
N ASP A 447 -4.90 -17.23 -25.58
CA ASP A 447 -6.12 -16.44 -25.80
C ASP A 447 -5.87 -15.03 -26.39
N LYS A 448 -4.70 -14.46 -26.12
CA LYS A 448 -4.26 -13.15 -26.61
C LYS A 448 -3.37 -13.21 -27.84
N SER A 449 -3.06 -14.40 -28.36
CA SER A 449 -2.16 -14.53 -29.51
C SER A 449 -2.82 -14.03 -30.79
N LEU A 450 -2.07 -13.24 -31.56
CA LEU A 450 -2.48 -12.76 -32.87
C LEU A 450 -1.98 -13.73 -33.94
N TYR A 451 -2.87 -14.10 -34.84
CA TYR A 451 -2.59 -14.94 -36.01
C TYR A 451 -2.77 -14.10 -37.27
N SER A 452 -2.24 -14.60 -38.38
CA SER A 452 -2.45 -14.01 -39.70
C SER A 452 -3.51 -14.82 -40.43
N ALA A 453 -4.52 -14.17 -41.02
CA ALA A 453 -5.59 -14.84 -41.76
C ALA A 453 -5.02 -15.65 -42.96
N GLU A 454 -3.89 -15.20 -43.50
CA GLU A 454 -3.16 -15.81 -44.60
C GLU A 454 -2.51 -17.15 -44.22
N ALA A 455 -2.34 -17.42 -42.92
CA ALA A 455 -1.80 -18.68 -42.43
C ALA A 455 -2.70 -19.87 -42.77
N GLN A 456 -4.01 -19.64 -42.98
CA GLN A 456 -5.07 -20.61 -43.29
C GLN A 456 -5.27 -21.74 -42.27
N ILE A 457 -4.25 -22.16 -41.52
CA ILE A 457 -4.32 -23.25 -40.56
C ILE A 457 -3.82 -22.72 -39.22
N ILE A 458 -4.69 -22.73 -38.22
CA ILE A 458 -4.39 -22.31 -36.85
C ILE A 458 -4.63 -23.47 -35.90
N SER A 459 -3.67 -23.75 -35.03
CA SER A 459 -3.77 -24.81 -34.03
C SER A 459 -3.59 -24.23 -32.62
N ASN A 460 -4.53 -24.53 -31.75
CA ASN A 460 -4.58 -24.07 -30.37
C ASN A 460 -4.65 -25.24 -29.39
N VAL A 461 -4.25 -24.95 -28.15
CA VAL A 461 -4.31 -25.90 -27.05
C VAL A 461 -5.22 -25.36 -25.96
N VAL A 462 -6.09 -26.24 -25.44
CA VAL A 462 -7.00 -25.93 -24.33
C VAL A 462 -6.21 -25.49 -23.10
N ASN A 463 -6.71 -24.48 -22.39
CA ASN A 463 -6.18 -24.00 -21.12
C ASN A 463 -6.47 -25.00 -20.01
N THR A 464 -5.44 -25.74 -19.62
CA THR A 464 -5.45 -26.64 -18.48
C THR A 464 -4.31 -26.29 -17.54
N ASN A 465 -4.60 -26.18 -16.24
CA ASN A 465 -3.58 -25.98 -15.21
C ASN A 465 -3.71 -27.08 -14.15
N PRO A 466 -2.76 -28.01 -14.01
CA PRO A 466 -2.90 -29.13 -13.08
C PRO A 466 -2.89 -28.69 -11.61
N ASN A 467 -2.31 -27.52 -11.31
CA ASN A 467 -2.08 -27.01 -9.96
C ASN A 467 -2.86 -25.72 -9.73
N ILE A 468 -3.30 -25.52 -8.48
CA ILE A 468 -3.87 -24.28 -8.01
C ILE A 468 -3.22 -23.92 -6.67
N ASP A 469 -2.99 -22.64 -6.41
CA ASP A 469 -2.41 -22.22 -5.16
C ASP A 469 -3.51 -22.22 -4.09
N LEU A 470 -3.34 -23.10 -3.09
CA LEU A 470 -4.27 -23.22 -1.96
C LEU A 470 -3.75 -22.48 -0.73
N GLU A 471 -2.58 -21.83 -0.81
CA GLU A 471 -2.04 -21.07 0.31
C GLU A 471 -2.81 -19.74 0.48
N GLU A 472 -3.17 -19.41 1.72
CA GLU A 472 -3.84 -18.14 2.00
C GLU A 472 -2.88 -16.96 1.83
N GLN A 473 -3.38 -15.87 1.23
CA GLN A 473 -2.64 -14.62 1.17
C GLN A 473 -2.36 -14.12 2.58
N GLN A 474 -1.13 -13.67 2.79
CA GLN A 474 -0.75 -13.08 4.05
C GLN A 474 -1.26 -11.64 4.15
N TRP A 475 -1.42 -11.16 5.38
CA TRP A 475 -1.81 -9.78 5.65
C TRP A 475 -0.72 -9.04 6.43
N ILE A 476 -0.71 -7.71 6.39
CA ILE A 476 0.14 -6.89 7.25
C ILE A 476 -0.64 -5.65 7.65
N LYS A 477 -0.58 -5.29 8.93
CA LYS A 477 -1.02 -3.97 9.41
C LYS A 477 0.22 -3.12 9.71
N ILE A 478 0.29 -1.93 9.16
CA ILE A 478 1.29 -0.93 9.53
C ILE A 478 0.59 0.04 10.48
N ARG A 479 1.18 0.22 11.66
CA ARG A 479 0.74 1.15 12.71
C ARG A 479 1.85 2.16 12.95
N ALA A 480 1.54 3.44 12.95
CA ALA A 480 2.47 4.50 13.30
C ALA A 480 1.89 5.39 14.40
N VAL A 481 2.64 5.56 15.49
CA VAL A 481 2.22 6.36 16.66
C VAL A 481 3.37 7.22 17.20
N HIS A 482 3.01 8.27 17.92
CA HIS A 482 3.95 9.04 18.73
C HIS A 482 4.32 8.27 20.01
N ASP A 483 5.52 8.55 20.54
CA ASP A 483 6.01 8.00 21.81
C ASP A 483 5.53 8.86 22.99
N ASP A 484 4.22 9.05 23.10
CA ASP A 484 3.53 9.89 24.07
C ASP A 484 2.53 9.06 24.91
N ARG A 485 1.96 9.64 25.98
CA ARG A 485 1.07 8.88 26.89
C ARG A 485 -0.21 8.49 26.19
N TRP A 486 -0.68 9.30 25.25
CA TRP A 486 -1.91 9.03 24.50
C TRP A 486 -1.69 8.07 23.31
N GLN A 487 -0.44 7.72 22.98
CA GLN A 487 -0.07 6.98 21.76
C GLN A 487 -0.71 7.58 20.51
N THR A 488 -0.56 8.90 20.38
CA THR A 488 -1.28 9.68 19.39
C THR A 488 -0.95 9.18 17.98
N PRO A 489 -1.94 8.97 17.09
CA PRO A 489 -1.69 8.52 15.73
C PRO A 489 -0.73 9.41 14.94
N PHE A 490 0.27 8.80 14.29
CA PHE A 490 1.17 9.50 13.37
C PHE A 490 0.57 9.46 11.95
N LEU A 491 0.48 10.63 11.32
CA LEU A 491 -0.05 10.77 9.97
C LEU A 491 1.11 10.67 8.96
N ALA A 492 0.98 9.78 7.97
CA ALA A 492 1.96 9.65 6.90
C ALA A 492 1.27 9.30 5.57
N GLU A 493 1.73 9.92 4.48
CA GLU A 493 1.13 9.75 3.14
C GLU A 493 2.05 9.05 2.13
N ASN A 494 3.34 8.88 2.47
CA ASN A 494 4.37 8.41 1.55
C ASN A 494 5.06 7.13 2.06
N ILE A 495 4.27 6.13 2.42
CA ILE A 495 4.79 4.83 2.86
C ILE A 495 5.03 3.95 1.64
N LYS A 496 6.28 3.51 1.49
CA LYS A 496 6.68 2.48 0.54
C LYS A 496 6.74 1.13 1.25
N ILE A 497 6.03 0.15 0.70
CA ILE A 497 5.99 -1.22 1.20
C ILE A 497 6.69 -2.12 0.20
N THR A 498 7.71 -2.84 0.67
CA THR A 498 8.48 -3.78 -0.13
C THR A 498 8.40 -5.17 0.50
N THR A 499 8.02 -6.17 -0.28
CA THR A 499 7.87 -7.57 0.13
C THR A 499 8.90 -8.42 -0.61
N ASN A 500 9.79 -9.12 0.11
CA ASN A 500 10.85 -9.95 -0.51
C ASN A 500 11.60 -9.26 -1.67
N SER A 501 11.90 -7.97 -1.55
CA SER A 501 12.54 -7.11 -2.58
C SER A 501 11.66 -6.66 -3.76
N VAL A 502 10.36 -6.94 -3.74
CA VAL A 502 9.37 -6.45 -4.72
C VAL A 502 8.57 -5.32 -4.09
N VAL A 503 8.37 -4.21 -4.82
CA VAL A 503 7.55 -3.10 -4.33
C VAL A 503 6.08 -3.51 -4.40
N HIS A 504 5.40 -3.52 -3.25
CA HIS A 504 3.97 -3.82 -3.13
C HIS A 504 3.12 -2.55 -3.18
N ALA A 505 3.57 -1.48 -2.52
CA ALA A 505 2.95 -0.16 -2.55
C ALA A 505 4.04 0.93 -2.49
N GLU A 506 3.84 2.06 -3.17
CA GLU A 506 4.87 3.10 -3.26
C GLU A 506 4.49 4.43 -2.59
N LYS A 507 3.19 4.72 -2.47
CA LYS A 507 2.64 5.93 -1.82
C LYS A 507 1.39 5.60 -1.01
N ALA A 508 1.54 4.70 -0.06
CA ALA A 508 0.46 4.33 0.84
C ALA A 508 0.28 5.40 1.93
N ALA A 509 -0.97 5.75 2.23
CA ALA A 509 -1.33 6.73 3.25
C ALA A 509 -2.02 6.07 4.44
N LEU A 510 -1.65 6.47 5.64
CA LEU A 510 -2.29 6.03 6.88
C LEU A 510 -3.65 6.70 7.06
N ASN A 511 -4.56 6.03 7.76
CA ASN A 511 -5.84 6.61 8.14
C ASN A 511 -5.62 7.85 9.04
N LYS A 512 -6.39 8.92 8.78
CA LYS A 512 -6.33 10.22 9.45
C LYS A 512 -7.24 10.35 10.66
N SER A 513 -7.95 9.30 11.04
CA SER A 513 -8.79 9.27 12.24
C SER A 513 -8.03 9.70 13.50
N SER A 514 -8.72 10.36 14.45
CA SER A 514 -8.16 10.76 15.74
C SER A 514 -8.16 9.63 16.78
N PHE A 515 -8.85 8.51 16.50
CA PHE A 515 -8.92 7.38 17.44
C PHE A 515 -7.58 6.65 17.55
N SER A 516 -7.21 6.26 18.77
CA SER A 516 -6.01 5.49 19.07
C SER A 516 -5.98 4.17 18.30
N SER A 517 -4.82 3.79 17.78
CA SER A 517 -4.65 2.52 17.08
C SER A 517 -4.27 1.36 18.00
N THR A 518 -4.74 0.16 17.66
CA THR A 518 -4.46 -1.08 18.37
C THR A 518 -3.59 -2.03 17.54
N ILE A 519 -2.98 -3.00 18.22
CA ILE A 519 -2.30 -4.12 17.58
C ILE A 519 -3.38 -5.13 17.18
N SER A 520 -3.33 -5.60 15.93
CA SER A 520 -4.22 -6.65 15.45
C SER A 520 -3.48 -7.97 15.34
N ASP A 521 -4.12 -9.05 15.77
CA ASP A 521 -3.59 -10.42 15.71
C ASP A 521 -4.23 -11.25 14.57
N THR A 522 -5.30 -10.74 13.96
CA THR A 522 -6.04 -11.41 12.86
C THR A 522 -6.25 -10.49 11.67
N LYS A 523 -6.45 -11.09 10.49
CA LYS A 523 -6.71 -10.39 9.23
C LYS A 523 -7.97 -9.54 9.32
N GLU A 524 -9.05 -10.11 9.85
CA GLU A 524 -10.36 -9.44 9.96
C GLU A 524 -10.25 -8.19 10.83
N LEU A 525 -9.58 -8.33 11.98
CA LEU A 525 -9.37 -7.22 12.89
C LEU A 525 -8.48 -6.14 12.26
N ALA A 526 -7.45 -6.52 11.50
CA ALA A 526 -6.58 -5.57 10.81
C ALA A 526 -7.34 -4.72 9.77
N ILE A 527 -8.24 -5.33 9.00
CA ILE A 527 -9.06 -4.64 8.00
C ILE A 527 -10.13 -3.76 8.66
N GLU A 528 -10.78 -4.27 9.71
CA GLU A 528 -11.82 -3.52 10.44
C GLU A 528 -11.22 -2.29 11.14
N THR A 529 -10.12 -2.48 11.86
CA THR A 529 -9.44 -1.41 12.60
C THR A 529 -8.87 -0.34 11.67
N GLN A 530 -8.48 -0.69 10.44
CA GLN A 530 -8.05 0.29 9.44
C GLN A 530 -9.11 1.35 9.16
N LEU A 531 -10.41 1.06 9.26
CA LEU A 531 -11.47 2.03 8.93
C LEU A 531 -11.69 3.06 10.05
N ASN A 532 -11.45 2.66 11.29
CA ASN A 532 -11.86 3.44 12.47
C ASN A 532 -10.66 4.06 13.21
N GLU A 533 -9.50 3.42 13.20
CA GLU A 533 -8.31 3.85 13.95
C GLU A 533 -7.41 4.78 13.12
N GLY A 534 -6.73 5.71 13.78
CA GLY A 534 -5.76 6.61 13.19
C GLY A 534 -4.38 5.98 13.04
N GLY A 535 -3.60 6.44 12.06
CA GLY A 535 -2.18 6.07 11.93
C GLY A 535 -1.98 4.62 11.50
N VAL A 536 -3.00 3.99 10.89
CA VAL A 536 -2.95 2.60 10.45
C VAL A 536 -3.26 2.43 8.97
N ILE A 537 -2.71 1.38 8.38
CA ILE A 537 -3.11 0.83 7.09
C ILE A 537 -2.88 -0.68 7.09
N ALA A 538 -3.78 -1.45 6.50
CA ALA A 538 -3.65 -2.89 6.35
C ALA A 538 -3.65 -3.29 4.86
N PHE A 539 -2.91 -4.34 4.56
CA PHE A 539 -2.90 -5.03 3.27
C PHE A 539 -3.18 -6.48 3.53
N ASP A 540 -4.09 -7.08 2.76
CA ASP A 540 -4.54 -8.46 2.99
C ASP A 540 -4.28 -9.38 1.80
N ASN A 541 -3.49 -8.88 0.84
CA ASN A 541 -3.21 -9.45 -0.46
C ASN A 541 -1.71 -9.71 -0.68
N LEU A 542 -0.94 -9.89 0.38
CA LEU A 542 0.47 -10.27 0.26
C LEU A 542 0.58 -11.69 -0.27
N LYS A 543 1.67 -11.98 -0.97
CA LYS A 543 1.94 -13.34 -1.44
C LYS A 543 2.05 -14.30 -0.24
N PRO A 544 1.60 -15.56 -0.35
CA PRO A 544 1.65 -16.52 0.75
C PRO A 544 3.04 -16.74 1.36
N ASN A 545 4.11 -16.61 0.56
CA ASN A 545 5.50 -16.80 0.97
C ASN A 545 6.22 -15.49 1.34
N THR A 546 5.54 -14.54 2.00
CA THR A 546 6.12 -13.24 2.35
C THR A 546 6.88 -13.28 3.69
N ASP A 547 8.15 -13.64 3.63
CA ASP A 547 9.02 -13.73 4.81
C ASP A 547 9.55 -12.37 5.30
N LEU A 548 9.62 -11.37 4.42
CA LEU A 548 10.12 -10.04 4.75
C LEU A 548 9.23 -8.96 4.16
N VAL A 549 8.66 -8.14 5.05
CA VAL A 549 7.96 -6.89 4.74
C VAL A 549 8.81 -5.74 5.26
N ILE A 550 9.07 -4.74 4.41
CA ILE A 550 9.74 -3.49 4.77
C ILE A 550 8.77 -2.35 4.50
N ALA A 551 8.40 -1.62 5.55
CA ALA A 551 7.65 -0.37 5.43
C ALA A 551 8.61 0.80 5.63
N GLU A 552 8.83 1.57 4.58
CA GLU A 552 9.73 2.73 4.51
C GLU A 552 8.91 4.02 4.41
N PHE A 553 9.08 4.92 5.37
CA PHE A 553 8.45 6.24 5.39
C PHE A 553 9.33 7.21 4.62
N LYS A 554 9.02 7.39 3.33
CA LYS A 554 9.83 8.20 2.42
C LYS A 554 9.50 9.69 2.54
N GLY A 555 10.55 10.49 2.54
CA GLY A 555 10.42 11.94 2.46
C GLY A 555 10.13 12.42 1.03
N GLU A 556 9.37 13.51 0.91
CA GLU A 556 9.22 14.22 -0.38
C GLU A 556 10.49 15.03 -0.71
N ALA A 557 10.93 14.98 -1.96
CA ALA A 557 12.08 15.76 -2.41
C ALA A 557 11.76 17.27 -2.36
N GLY A 558 12.63 18.06 -1.74
CA GLY A 558 12.46 19.52 -1.64
C GLY A 558 11.62 20.00 -0.45
N ILE A 559 11.06 19.10 0.36
CA ILE A 559 10.15 19.44 1.47
C ILE A 559 10.76 20.41 2.50
N GLU A 560 12.06 20.31 2.77
CA GLU A 560 12.76 21.21 3.72
C GLU A 560 12.74 22.67 3.27
N LYS A 561 12.82 22.92 1.96
CA LYS A 561 12.76 24.28 1.42
C LYS A 561 11.35 24.85 1.53
N GLU A 562 10.33 24.02 1.35
CA GLU A 562 8.93 24.44 1.49
C GLU A 562 8.55 24.74 2.94
N ILE A 563 9.12 23.98 3.89
CA ILE A 563 9.00 24.21 5.33
C ILE A 563 9.67 25.53 5.70
N GLU A 564 10.86 25.81 5.18
CA GLU A 564 11.56 27.07 5.39
C GLU A 564 10.78 28.28 4.89
N ASN A 565 10.25 28.21 3.66
CA ASN A 565 9.45 29.29 3.11
C ASN A 565 8.17 29.55 3.93
N SER A 566 7.52 28.49 4.42
CA SER A 566 6.35 28.63 5.30
C SER A 566 6.72 29.31 6.62
N ARG A 567 7.84 28.94 7.25
CA ARG A 567 8.30 29.58 8.49
C ARG A 567 8.58 31.07 8.30
N LYS A 568 9.27 31.46 7.23
CA LYS A 568 9.51 32.88 6.91
C LYS A 568 8.24 33.68 6.69
N SER A 569 7.22 33.08 6.07
CA SER A 569 5.91 33.73 5.89
C SER A 569 5.19 33.94 7.22
N ILE A 570 5.24 32.94 8.10
CA ILE A 570 4.67 33.01 9.46
C ILE A 570 5.41 34.09 10.27
N GLU A 571 6.73 34.09 10.21
CA GLU A 571 7.59 35.08 10.88
C GLU A 571 7.24 36.50 10.45
N ALA A 572 7.15 36.77 9.14
CA ALA A 572 6.80 38.09 8.63
C ALA A 572 5.40 38.56 9.09
N TYR A 573 4.45 37.65 9.21
CA TYR A 573 3.11 37.96 9.73
C TYR A 573 3.16 38.31 11.23
N LEU A 574 3.85 37.48 12.03
CA LEU A 574 4.04 37.70 13.46
C LEU A 574 4.80 39.00 13.75
N ASP A 575 5.82 39.31 12.95
CA ASP A 575 6.56 40.56 13.02
C ASP A 575 5.67 41.78 12.76
N GLY A 576 4.81 41.70 11.75
CA GLY A 576 3.88 42.78 11.41
C GLY A 576 2.89 43.10 12.54
N ILE A 577 2.31 42.08 13.17
CA ILE A 577 1.37 42.29 14.29
C ILE A 577 2.12 42.81 15.54
N TYR A 578 3.32 42.29 15.82
CA TYR A 578 4.14 42.72 16.95
C TYR A 578 4.54 44.20 16.84
N ASN A 579 5.08 44.63 15.70
CA ASN A 579 5.51 46.02 15.52
C ASN A 579 4.34 47.01 15.63
N THR A 580 3.16 46.62 15.15
CA THR A 580 1.93 47.42 15.29
C THR A 580 1.51 47.54 16.75
N LEU A 581 1.59 46.43 17.51
CA LEU A 581 1.28 46.41 18.93
C LEU A 581 2.22 47.33 19.73
N VAL A 582 3.54 47.20 19.55
CA VAL A 582 4.54 48.02 20.25
C VAL A 582 4.28 49.51 20.01
N GLN A 583 4.02 49.90 18.76
CA GLN A 583 3.73 51.29 18.41
C GLN A 583 2.50 51.82 19.14
N ASP A 584 1.40 51.07 19.16
CA ASP A 584 0.13 51.51 19.74
C ASP A 584 0.08 51.38 21.27
N MET A 585 0.94 50.56 21.88
CA MET A 585 1.11 50.43 23.34
C MET A 585 2.04 51.48 23.96
N SER A 586 2.80 52.22 23.14
CA SER A 586 3.76 53.25 23.59
C SER A 586 3.20 54.28 24.58
N GLY A 587 1.91 54.62 24.48
CA GLY A 587 1.25 55.53 25.42
C GLY A 587 1.11 54.97 26.84
N PHE A 588 0.77 53.69 26.97
CA PHE A 588 0.71 52.99 28.26
C PHE A 588 2.12 52.73 28.81
N GLN A 589 3.07 52.39 27.93
CA GLN A 589 4.47 52.21 28.30
C GLN A 589 5.05 53.48 28.91
N LYS A 590 4.84 54.63 28.25
CA LYS A 590 5.32 55.92 28.77
C LYS A 590 4.72 56.26 30.13
N GLN A 591 3.41 56.03 30.31
CA GLN A 591 2.78 56.25 31.61
C GLN A 591 3.39 55.34 32.69
N TRP A 592 3.70 54.09 32.36
CA TRP A 592 4.37 53.18 33.29
C TRP A 592 5.78 53.65 33.65
N GLU A 593 6.56 54.12 32.67
CA GLU A 593 7.90 54.69 32.89
C GLU A 593 7.83 55.94 33.81
N ASP A 594 6.80 56.78 33.65
CA ASP A 594 6.61 58.03 34.40
C ASP A 594 6.03 57.81 35.82
N GLU A 595 5.12 56.84 36.01
CA GLU A 595 4.32 56.68 37.24
C GLU A 595 4.54 55.33 37.97
N GLY A 596 5.23 54.37 37.38
CA GLY A 596 5.57 53.08 38.01
C GLY A 596 4.35 52.33 38.55
N LEU A 597 4.47 51.77 39.76
CA LEU A 597 3.39 51.03 40.43
C LEU A 597 2.16 51.92 40.71
N PHE A 598 2.33 53.25 40.80
CA PHE A 598 1.24 54.22 40.99
C PHE A 598 0.38 54.43 39.73
N SER A 599 0.80 53.91 38.56
CA SER A 599 -0.05 53.84 37.37
C SER A 599 -1.13 52.75 37.47
N LEU A 600 -1.00 51.84 38.45
CA LEU A 600 -2.03 50.87 38.82
C LEU A 600 -3.03 51.54 39.78
N ASP A 601 -4.33 51.25 39.61
CA ASP A 601 -5.40 51.78 40.48
C ASP A 601 -5.09 51.50 41.98
N ASP A 602 -5.45 52.43 42.88
CA ASP A 602 -5.16 52.37 44.34
C ASP A 602 -5.61 51.04 44.99
N GLY A 603 -6.58 50.36 44.38
CA GLY A 603 -7.12 49.07 44.80
C GLY A 603 -6.32 47.82 44.40
N VAL A 604 -5.33 47.91 43.50
CA VAL A 604 -4.41 46.80 43.15
C VAL A 604 -3.23 46.72 44.13
N ILE A 605 -2.89 47.86 44.72
CA ILE A 605 -1.79 48.03 45.68
C ILE A 605 -2.20 47.52 47.08
N SER A 606 -3.50 47.33 47.33
CA SER A 606 -4.03 46.99 48.63
C SER A 606 -4.52 45.54 48.81
N GLY A 607 -3.70 44.70 49.45
CA GLY A 607 -4.05 43.30 49.74
C GLY A 607 -4.23 42.98 51.23
N ALA A 608 -5.39 42.47 51.65
CA ALA A 608 -5.54 41.89 53.00
C ALA A 608 -6.47 40.67 53.15
N LYS A 609 -6.08 39.82 54.12
CA LYS A 609 -6.59 38.52 54.59
C LYS A 609 -8.11 38.29 54.59
N GLY A 610 -8.49 37.13 54.04
CA GLY A 610 -9.81 36.51 54.21
C GLY A 610 -9.95 35.17 53.48
N TRP A 611 -9.22 34.99 52.37
CA TRP A 611 -9.22 33.81 51.51
C TRP A 611 -7.86 33.09 51.53
N GLY A 612 -7.77 31.89 50.95
CA GLY A 612 -6.52 31.11 50.85
C GLY A 612 -5.39 31.90 50.17
N SER A 613 -4.14 31.67 50.59
CA SER A 613 -2.95 32.43 50.17
C SER A 613 -2.84 32.62 48.66
N ASP A 614 -3.18 31.60 47.89
CA ASP A 614 -2.96 31.55 46.45
C ASP A 614 -3.87 32.55 45.69
N LEU A 615 -5.10 32.77 46.19
CA LEU A 615 -6.05 33.73 45.63
C LEU A 615 -5.64 35.18 45.94
N VAL A 616 -5.09 35.41 47.13
CA VAL A 616 -4.57 36.73 47.53
C VAL A 616 -3.41 37.14 46.63
N GLU A 617 -2.55 36.18 46.26
CA GLU A 617 -1.40 36.43 45.39
C GLU A 617 -1.82 36.83 43.96
N LEU A 618 -2.91 36.28 43.42
CA LEU A 618 -3.40 36.54 42.06
C LEU A 618 -3.81 38.00 41.82
N PHE A 619 -4.22 38.71 42.87
CA PHE A 619 -4.62 40.12 42.82
C PHE A 619 -3.57 41.06 43.41
N SER A 620 -2.39 40.53 43.74
CA SER A 620 -1.28 41.31 44.30
C SER A 620 -0.30 41.75 43.22
N PRO A 621 0.52 42.79 43.45
CA PRO A 621 1.61 43.15 42.56
C PRO A 621 2.61 42.01 42.27
N ARG A 622 2.68 41.00 43.14
CA ARG A 622 3.56 39.83 43.00
C ARG A 622 3.26 38.99 41.77
N ILE A 623 2.01 38.92 41.31
CA ILE A 623 1.66 38.14 40.10
C ILE A 623 2.32 38.71 38.85
N TRP A 624 2.48 40.03 38.78
CA TRP A 624 3.15 40.70 37.66
C TRP A 624 4.64 40.43 37.67
N GLN A 625 5.23 40.23 38.85
CA GLN A 625 6.60 39.76 39.00
C GLN A 625 6.72 38.28 38.55
N ASP A 626 5.83 37.39 38.98
CA ASP A 626 5.85 35.97 38.56
C ASP A 626 5.69 35.82 37.02
N ILE A 627 4.78 36.61 36.42
CA ILE A 627 4.60 36.70 34.95
C ILE A 627 5.90 37.20 34.32
N GLY A 628 6.45 38.30 34.82
CA GLY A 628 7.65 38.91 34.28
C GLY A 628 8.90 38.03 34.40
N ASP A 629 9.11 37.33 35.52
CA ASP A 629 10.24 36.43 35.73
C ASP A 629 10.17 35.22 34.79
N THR A 630 8.95 34.68 34.58
CA THR A 630 8.73 33.58 33.63
C THR A 630 8.96 34.03 32.19
N LEU A 631 8.47 35.23 31.83
CA LEU A 631 8.70 35.85 30.53
C LEU A 631 10.18 36.15 30.30
N SER A 632 10.90 36.71 31.27
CA SER A 632 12.34 36.98 31.16
C SER A 632 13.14 35.72 30.78
N SER A 633 12.79 34.58 31.39
CA SER A 633 13.40 33.30 31.05
C SER A 633 13.04 32.78 29.65
N SER A 634 11.79 33.00 29.21
CA SER A 634 11.28 32.54 27.90
C SER A 634 11.67 33.48 26.75
N GLY A 635 11.71 34.77 27.01
CA GLY A 635 12.16 35.85 26.15
C GLY A 635 13.65 35.75 25.87
N SER A 636 14.49 35.43 26.86
CA SER A 636 15.92 35.15 26.63
C SER A 636 16.11 34.03 25.60
N ASP A 637 15.34 32.94 25.73
CA ASP A 637 15.35 31.83 24.78
C ASP A 637 14.85 32.27 23.40
N ALA A 638 13.81 33.09 23.35
CA ALA A 638 13.26 33.68 22.13
C ALA A 638 14.28 34.56 21.38
N TYR A 639 15.00 35.43 22.09
CA TYR A 639 16.06 36.27 21.53
C TYR A 639 17.22 35.43 21.01
N ASP A 640 17.63 34.39 21.74
CA ASP A 640 18.64 33.44 21.28
C ASP A 640 18.20 32.77 19.96
N TYR A 641 16.92 32.44 19.80
CA TYR A 641 16.40 31.92 18.53
C TYR A 641 16.49 32.95 17.42
N LEU A 642 15.96 34.16 17.65
CA LEU A 642 15.95 35.20 16.65
C LEU A 642 17.37 35.54 16.20
N TYR A 643 18.31 35.67 17.13
CA TYR A 643 19.72 35.91 16.84
C TYR A 643 20.34 34.82 15.96
N ASN A 644 20.06 33.54 16.27
CA ASN A 644 20.68 32.42 15.57
C ASN A 644 20.01 32.08 14.23
N TYR A 645 18.71 32.35 14.06
CA TYR A 645 17.91 31.82 12.95
C TYR A 645 17.16 32.88 12.13
N ALA A 646 17.02 34.09 12.65
CA ALA A 646 16.24 35.17 12.06
C ALA A 646 16.94 36.53 12.27
N ASN A 647 18.20 36.64 11.84
CA ASN A 647 19.07 37.77 12.19
C ASN A 647 18.51 39.14 11.77
N ASP A 648 17.87 39.25 10.60
CA ASP A 648 17.27 40.51 10.15
C ASP A 648 16.13 40.97 11.07
N THR A 649 15.33 40.00 11.54
CA THR A 649 14.23 40.19 12.49
C THR A 649 14.76 40.48 13.89
N TYR A 650 15.80 39.78 14.33
CA TYR A 650 16.53 40.10 15.56
C TYR A 650 17.06 41.52 15.54
N ASP A 651 17.69 41.96 14.44
CA ASP A 651 18.21 43.32 14.31
C ASP A 651 17.09 44.37 14.30
N SER A 652 15.93 44.05 13.71
CA SER A 652 14.74 44.92 13.71
C SER A 652 14.14 45.07 15.10
N ILE A 653 13.90 43.95 15.79
CA ILE A 653 13.32 43.90 17.14
C ILE A 653 14.29 44.51 18.15
N THR A 654 15.59 44.19 18.07
CA THR A 654 16.62 44.76 18.96
C THR A 654 16.64 46.29 18.84
N LYS A 655 16.52 46.85 17.63
CA LYS A 655 16.44 48.31 17.43
C LYS A 655 15.18 48.93 18.01
N SER A 656 14.04 48.23 18.02
CA SER A 656 12.78 48.77 18.55
C SER A 656 12.72 48.72 20.08
N ILE A 657 13.52 47.85 20.71
CA ILE A 657 13.56 47.65 22.16
C ILE A 657 14.82 48.21 22.83
N THR A 658 15.73 48.91 22.15
CA THR A 658 16.92 49.54 22.78
C THR A 658 16.77 51.06 22.89
N ASP A 659 17.32 51.66 23.96
CA ASP A 659 17.37 53.13 24.11
C ASP A 659 18.47 53.79 23.24
N GLU A 660 18.54 55.13 23.26
CA GLU A 660 19.54 55.92 22.50
C GLU A 660 21.00 55.64 22.93
N GLU A 661 21.21 54.98 24.07
CA GLU A 661 22.51 54.61 24.63
C GLU A 661 22.87 53.14 24.35
N GLY A 662 21.96 52.37 23.74
CA GLY A 662 22.15 50.97 23.36
C GLY A 662 21.82 49.96 24.47
N ASN A 663 21.18 50.39 25.56
CA ASN A 663 20.69 49.49 26.60
C ASN A 663 19.35 48.87 26.16
N LEU A 664 19.19 47.57 26.42
CA LEU A 664 17.92 46.87 26.18
C LEU A 664 16.84 47.44 27.12
N ARG A 665 15.82 48.07 26.55
CA ARG A 665 14.53 48.37 27.22
C ARG A 665 13.69 47.12 27.41
N ASN A 666 14.09 45.93 26.95
CA ASN A 666 13.29 44.73 27.19
C ASN A 666 14.14 43.52 27.57
N VAL A 667 14.03 43.18 28.87
CA VAL A 667 14.06 41.82 29.46
C VAL A 667 13.28 41.87 30.79
N THR A 668 13.15 43.05 31.42
CA THR A 668 12.57 43.24 32.75
C THR A 668 12.17 44.70 33.03
N TRP A 669 11.89 45.55 32.03
CA TRP A 669 11.80 47.01 32.25
C TRP A 669 10.72 47.42 33.26
N PHE A 670 9.54 46.78 33.21
CA PHE A 670 8.50 47.02 34.21
C PHE A 670 8.82 46.32 35.54
N ILE A 671 9.57 45.20 35.55
CA ILE A 671 9.97 44.47 36.76
C ILE A 671 11.05 45.22 37.56
N ALA A 672 12.00 45.85 36.86
CA ALA A 672 13.07 46.63 37.48
C ALA A 672 12.50 47.76 38.35
N GLN A 673 11.44 48.41 37.88
CA GLN A 673 10.73 49.45 38.61
C GLN A 673 9.82 48.87 39.72
N LEU A 674 9.17 47.72 39.49
CA LEU A 674 8.43 46.99 40.54
C LEU A 674 9.33 46.59 41.71
N GLN A 675 10.55 46.12 41.47
CA GLN A 675 11.49 45.69 42.52
C GLN A 675 11.97 46.86 43.41
N GLU A 676 12.11 48.07 42.86
CA GLU A 676 12.40 49.29 43.63
C GLU A 676 11.17 49.74 44.44
N ASP A 677 9.97 49.76 43.82
CA ASP A 677 8.73 50.27 44.44
C ASP A 677 8.15 49.33 45.53
N LEU A 678 8.34 48.01 45.42
CA LEU A 678 7.83 47.02 46.40
C LEU A 678 8.47 47.13 47.80
N GLY A 679 9.66 47.75 47.89
CA GLY A 679 10.32 48.02 49.17
C GLY A 679 9.57 49.04 50.04
N ASP A 680 8.86 49.98 49.42
CA ASP A 680 8.21 51.12 50.11
C ASP A 680 6.74 50.86 50.51
N ILE A 681 6.11 49.80 49.97
CA ILE A 681 4.66 49.53 50.11
C ILE A 681 4.30 48.75 51.40
N GLN A 682 5.28 48.28 52.19
CA GLN A 682 5.04 47.49 53.41
C GLN A 682 4.25 48.20 54.55
N GLN A 683 3.83 49.46 54.38
CA GLN A 683 3.26 50.28 55.47
C GLN A 683 1.84 50.85 55.26
N ALA A 684 1.13 50.53 54.17
CA ALA A 684 -0.22 51.03 53.94
C ALA A 684 -1.31 50.02 54.35
N THR A 685 -2.30 50.46 55.12
CA THR A 685 -3.52 49.69 55.47
C THR A 685 -4.33 49.38 54.21
N PHE A 686 -4.63 48.10 54.01
CA PHE A 686 -5.17 47.55 52.78
C PHE A 686 -6.71 47.38 52.80
N GLU A 687 -7.40 47.64 51.67
CA GLU A 687 -8.82 47.34 51.43
C GLU A 687 -9.09 45.84 51.23
N THR A 688 -10.36 45.45 51.30
CA THR A 688 -10.84 44.05 51.37
C THR A 688 -10.91 43.36 50.00
N ILE A 689 -10.46 42.10 49.94
CA ILE A 689 -10.45 41.20 48.75
C ILE A 689 -11.84 40.99 48.14
N ASP A 690 -12.91 41.12 48.93
CA ASP A 690 -14.29 40.88 48.49
C ASP A 690 -14.70 41.81 47.33
N ASP A 691 -14.18 43.05 47.27
CA ASP A 691 -14.47 44.00 46.19
C ASP A 691 -13.76 43.61 44.87
N ALA A 692 -12.59 42.96 44.95
CA ALA A 692 -11.87 42.46 43.77
C ALA A 692 -12.61 41.29 43.14
N ILE A 693 -13.14 40.40 43.99
CA ILE A 693 -13.95 39.26 43.59
C ILE A 693 -15.27 39.74 42.99
N GLU A 694 -15.94 40.72 43.61
CA GLU A 694 -17.17 41.30 43.08
C GLU A 694 -16.92 41.97 41.72
N SER A 695 -15.85 42.77 41.60
CA SER A 695 -15.45 43.38 40.33
C SER A 695 -15.14 42.34 39.25
N ALA A 696 -14.45 41.25 39.60
CA ALA A 696 -14.17 40.19 38.64
C ALA A 696 -15.45 39.43 38.28
N GLN A 697 -16.32 39.10 39.24
CA GLN A 697 -17.61 38.45 39.02
C GLN A 697 -18.52 39.24 38.08
N THR A 698 -18.52 40.58 38.11
CA THR A 698 -19.32 41.39 37.17
C THR A 698 -18.93 41.23 35.70
N LEU A 699 -17.72 40.72 35.41
CA LEU A 699 -17.25 40.43 34.06
C LEU A 699 -17.69 39.03 33.57
N TYR A 700 -18.30 38.20 34.43
CA TYR A 700 -18.73 36.84 34.14
C TYR A 700 -20.23 36.69 34.35
N ALA A 701 -20.93 36.10 33.38
CA ALA A 701 -22.38 35.91 33.44
C ALA A 701 -22.84 34.84 34.48
N ASP A 702 -21.92 34.02 35.03
CA ASP A 702 -22.24 32.84 35.83
C ASP A 702 -21.29 32.72 37.06
N GLY A 703 -21.72 33.25 38.22
CA GLY A 703 -20.86 33.53 39.38
C GLY A 703 -20.32 32.32 40.16
N GLU A 704 -21.03 31.18 40.18
CA GLU A 704 -20.57 29.97 40.90
C GLU A 704 -19.45 29.21 40.16
N ASN A 705 -19.51 29.13 38.83
CA ASN A 705 -18.45 28.51 38.02
C ASN A 705 -17.17 29.36 37.97
N PHE A 706 -17.29 30.67 38.16
CA PHE A 706 -16.18 31.61 38.12
C PHE A 706 -15.19 31.41 39.27
N LEU A 707 -15.67 31.32 40.52
CA LEU A 707 -14.80 31.18 41.71
C LEU A 707 -13.97 29.89 41.67
N ARG A 708 -14.58 28.77 41.26
CA ARG A 708 -13.87 27.48 41.10
C ARG A 708 -12.73 27.56 40.08
N LYS A 709 -12.98 28.20 38.92
CA LYS A 709 -11.96 28.38 37.88
C LYS A 709 -10.83 29.28 38.37
N LEU A 710 -11.18 30.35 39.10
CA LEU A 710 -10.24 31.29 39.64
C LEU A 710 -9.34 30.67 40.74
N GLU A 711 -9.89 29.80 41.59
CA GLU A 711 -9.13 28.97 42.54
C GLU A 711 -8.16 28.00 41.85
N CYS A 712 -8.62 27.32 40.80
CA CYS A 712 -7.77 26.40 40.05
C CYS A 712 -6.62 27.13 39.34
N ILE A 713 -6.90 28.29 38.73
CA ILE A 713 -5.88 29.13 38.08
C ILE A 713 -4.87 29.65 39.11
N ALA A 714 -5.32 30.12 40.27
CA ALA A 714 -4.45 30.64 41.34
C ALA A 714 -3.47 29.56 41.86
N LYS A 715 -3.99 28.35 42.09
CA LYS A 715 -3.21 27.21 42.57
C LYS A 715 -2.20 26.69 41.54
N ASN A 716 -2.56 26.72 40.25
CA ASN A 716 -1.76 26.17 39.15
C ASN A 716 -1.07 27.24 38.30
N ARG A 717 -0.97 28.49 38.78
CA ARG A 717 -0.47 29.64 38.00
C ARG A 717 0.89 29.42 37.35
N GLN A 718 1.84 28.79 38.06
CA GLN A 718 3.17 28.53 37.51
C GLN A 718 3.12 27.55 36.35
N ALA A 719 2.31 26.50 36.46
CA ALA A 719 2.12 25.53 35.37
C ALA A 719 1.45 26.16 34.14
N ILE A 720 0.56 27.15 34.33
CA ILE A 720 -0.04 27.92 33.24
C ILE A 720 1.01 28.81 32.55
N LEU A 721 1.87 29.47 33.34
CA LEU A 721 2.95 30.32 32.83
C LEU A 721 4.08 29.53 32.18
N ASP A 722 4.32 28.29 32.61
CA ASP A 722 5.31 27.38 32.03
C ASP A 722 4.81 26.69 30.74
N LEU A 723 3.51 26.75 30.43
CA LEU A 723 2.92 26.08 29.27
C LEU A 723 3.54 26.51 27.92
N PRO A 724 3.72 27.81 27.62
CA PRO A 724 4.41 28.26 26.40
C PRO A 724 5.83 27.68 26.27
N LYS A 725 6.56 27.58 27.40
CA LYS A 725 7.90 26.99 27.45
C LYS A 725 7.87 25.49 27.19
N ASN A 726 6.94 24.76 27.81
CA ASN A 726 6.76 23.33 27.58
C ASN A 726 6.44 23.03 26.11
N LEU A 727 5.63 23.88 25.45
CA LEU A 727 5.36 23.82 24.01
C LEU A 727 6.63 24.04 23.17
N SER A 728 7.47 25.01 23.52
CA SER A 728 8.72 25.30 22.80
C SER A 728 9.80 24.23 22.97
N ASP A 729 9.90 23.67 24.18
CA ASP A 729 10.85 22.61 24.51
C ASP A 729 10.45 21.24 23.95
N GLY A 730 9.20 21.11 23.48
CA GLY A 730 8.63 19.88 22.97
C GLY A 730 8.37 18.84 24.08
N ASP A 731 8.06 19.30 25.30
CA ASP A 731 7.77 18.44 26.45
C ASP A 731 6.32 17.95 26.41
N ILE A 732 6.07 16.98 25.52
CA ILE A 732 4.73 16.43 25.26
C ILE A 732 4.14 15.79 26.52
N ASP A 733 4.97 15.11 27.34
CA ASP A 733 4.51 14.51 28.59
C ASP A 733 3.95 15.56 29.55
N ALA A 734 4.64 16.70 29.70
CA ALA A 734 4.18 17.80 30.55
C ALA A 734 2.89 18.43 30.01
N ILE A 735 2.76 18.57 28.69
CA ILE A 735 1.57 19.11 28.01
C ILE A 735 0.37 18.19 28.21
N GLU A 736 0.52 16.88 27.97
CA GLU A 736 -0.56 15.90 28.15
C GLU A 736 -1.01 15.83 29.62
N VAL A 737 -0.06 15.87 30.57
CA VAL A 737 -0.37 15.93 32.01
C VAL A 737 -1.15 17.21 32.33
N PHE A 738 -0.76 18.35 31.77
CA PHE A 738 -1.47 19.62 31.96
C PHE A 738 -2.90 19.54 31.44
N VAL A 739 -3.11 18.96 30.25
CA VAL A 739 -4.45 18.77 29.67
C VAL A 739 -5.30 17.82 30.51
N ASP A 740 -4.73 16.70 30.96
CA ASP A 740 -5.43 15.66 31.72
C ASP A 740 -5.76 16.07 33.17
N THR A 741 -5.11 17.10 33.70
CA THR A 741 -5.27 17.53 35.09
C THR A 741 -5.81 18.95 35.20
N ILE A 742 -4.99 19.95 34.87
CA ILE A 742 -5.28 21.37 35.09
C ILE A 742 -6.36 21.86 34.11
N LEU A 743 -6.24 21.57 32.82
CA LEU A 743 -7.26 21.99 31.85
C LEU A 743 -8.59 21.29 32.08
N MET A 744 -8.58 20.01 32.46
CA MET A 744 -9.80 19.27 32.80
C MET A 744 -10.57 19.91 33.97
N GLU A 745 -9.86 20.54 34.91
CA GLU A 745 -10.47 21.26 36.04
C GLU A 745 -10.98 22.66 35.65
N ILE A 746 -10.27 23.37 34.77
CA ILE A 746 -10.59 24.75 34.33
C ILE A 746 -11.69 24.77 33.24
N ASP A 747 -11.54 23.93 32.21
CA ASP A 747 -12.42 23.83 31.05
C ASP A 747 -12.44 22.38 30.49
N PRO A 748 -13.29 21.50 31.06
CA PRO A 748 -13.35 20.10 30.67
C PRO A 748 -13.80 19.89 29.22
N GLU A 749 -14.62 20.80 28.68
CA GLU A 749 -15.07 20.73 27.28
C GLU A 749 -13.90 20.99 26.34
N TRP A 750 -13.03 21.96 26.67
CA TRP A 750 -11.84 22.22 25.86
C TRP A 750 -10.80 21.11 25.98
N ALA A 751 -10.60 20.55 27.19
CA ALA A 751 -9.73 19.40 27.38
C ALA A 751 -10.18 18.21 26.51
N LYS A 752 -11.50 17.94 26.48
CA LYS A 752 -12.08 16.90 25.64
C LYS A 752 -11.93 17.20 24.15
N GLU A 753 -12.18 18.44 23.74
CA GLU A 753 -11.99 18.90 22.36
C GLU A 753 -10.55 18.65 21.88
N ILE A 754 -9.54 18.96 22.69
CA ILE A 754 -8.13 18.71 22.36
C ILE A 754 -7.87 17.21 22.19
N LYS A 755 -8.35 16.38 23.12
CA LYS A 755 -8.10 14.93 23.12
C LYS A 755 -8.77 14.18 21.96
N GLU A 756 -9.91 14.68 21.50
CA GLU A 756 -10.67 14.07 20.40
C GLU A 756 -10.35 14.69 19.03
N SER A 757 -9.52 15.77 19.00
CA SER A 757 -9.23 16.53 17.79
C SER A 757 -8.30 15.80 16.82
N GLU A 758 -8.67 15.78 15.54
CA GLU A 758 -7.74 15.42 14.45
C GLU A 758 -6.56 16.40 14.31
N HIS A 759 -6.69 17.61 14.85
CA HIS A 759 -5.64 18.63 14.79
C HIS A 759 -4.51 18.36 15.79
N PHE A 760 -4.74 17.58 16.86
CA PHE A 760 -3.70 17.33 17.87
C PHE A 760 -2.51 16.56 17.28
N SER A 761 -2.75 15.53 16.45
CA SER A 761 -1.69 14.82 15.72
C SER A 761 -0.83 15.75 14.87
N LYS A 762 -1.45 16.74 14.21
CA LYS A 762 -0.74 17.75 13.42
C LYS A 762 -0.03 18.77 14.31
N ALA A 763 -0.64 19.19 15.41
CA ALA A 763 -0.04 20.07 16.40
C ALA A 763 1.24 19.46 16.98
N LEU A 764 1.25 18.15 17.27
CA LEU A 764 2.45 17.44 17.68
C LEU A 764 3.57 17.51 16.63
N ALA A 765 3.25 17.46 15.34
CA ALA A 765 4.26 17.62 14.29
C ALA A 765 4.92 19.01 14.35
N VAL A 766 4.14 20.06 14.65
CA VAL A 766 4.64 21.44 14.85
C VAL A 766 5.45 21.56 16.15
N ILE A 767 4.95 21.04 17.27
CA ILE A 767 5.60 21.08 18.59
C ILE A 767 6.95 20.33 18.54
N GLN A 768 6.99 19.19 17.88
CA GLN A 768 8.23 18.43 17.69
C GLN A 768 9.19 19.08 16.68
N ASP A 769 8.70 19.95 15.78
CA ASP A 769 9.57 20.79 14.96
C ASP A 769 10.04 22.00 15.77
N HIS A 770 11.19 21.82 16.42
CA HIS A 770 11.75 22.77 17.35
C HIS A 770 11.79 24.23 16.85
N SER A 771 12.13 24.46 15.59
CA SER A 771 12.20 25.83 15.05
C SER A 771 10.82 26.47 14.91
N SER A 772 9.81 25.70 14.49
CA SER A 772 8.43 26.18 14.37
C SER A 772 7.82 26.50 15.73
N ALA A 773 7.95 25.58 16.70
CA ALA A 773 7.46 25.80 18.06
C ALA A 773 8.14 27.00 18.74
N MET A 774 9.46 27.15 18.52
CA MET A 774 10.24 28.25 19.10
C MET A 774 9.91 29.60 18.45
N LEU A 775 9.66 29.65 17.14
CA LEU A 775 9.20 30.87 16.47
C LEU A 775 7.88 31.38 17.07
N TYR A 776 6.89 30.51 17.24
CA TYR A 776 5.61 30.89 17.84
C TYR A 776 5.78 31.39 19.28
N ASN A 777 6.52 30.63 20.11
CA ASN A 777 6.75 30.99 21.51
C ASN A 777 7.56 32.28 21.65
N ALA A 778 8.49 32.54 20.73
CA ALA A 778 9.26 33.76 20.71
C ALA A 778 8.38 35.00 20.56
N TYR A 779 7.52 34.99 19.54
CA TYR A 779 6.58 36.08 19.31
C TYR A 779 5.49 36.17 20.38
N LEU A 780 5.04 35.05 20.94
CA LEU A 780 4.13 35.06 22.08
C LEU A 780 4.77 35.80 23.28
N SER A 781 6.01 35.47 23.61
CA SER A 781 6.75 36.12 24.70
C SER A 781 6.92 37.62 24.43
N LEU A 782 7.37 37.99 23.23
CA LEU A 782 7.52 39.39 22.81
C LEU A 782 6.21 40.18 22.87
N ILE A 783 5.11 39.59 22.40
CA ILE A 783 3.78 40.22 22.41
C ILE A 783 3.30 40.45 23.85
N ILE A 784 3.46 39.47 24.74
CA ILE A 784 3.07 39.61 26.14
C ILE A 784 3.93 40.70 26.82
N GLU A 785 5.25 40.71 26.57
CA GLU A 785 6.17 41.72 27.11
C GLU A 785 5.89 43.15 26.62
N ALA A 786 5.36 43.29 25.40
CA ALA A 786 5.01 44.58 24.81
C ALA A 786 3.73 45.21 25.41
N ILE A 787 2.99 44.49 26.27
CA ILE A 787 1.75 44.96 26.87
C ILE A 787 1.97 45.32 28.35
N PRO A 788 1.99 46.62 28.69
CA PRO A 788 2.24 47.08 30.06
C PRO A 788 1.16 46.63 31.07
N PRO A 789 1.49 46.37 32.35
CA PRO A 789 0.49 45.96 33.35
C PRO A 789 -0.64 46.99 33.58
N ASN A 790 -0.34 48.29 33.48
CA ASN A 790 -1.33 49.36 33.56
C ASN A 790 -2.36 49.32 32.43
N PHE A 791 -2.08 48.70 31.27
CA PHE A 791 -3.10 48.46 30.24
C PHE A 791 -4.22 47.55 30.76
N TYR A 792 -3.85 46.42 31.37
CA TYR A 792 -4.82 45.47 31.93
C TYR A 792 -5.57 46.07 33.11
N ALA A 793 -4.88 46.82 33.97
CA ALA A 793 -5.51 47.52 35.09
C ALA A 793 -6.47 48.63 34.62
N PHE A 794 -6.13 49.36 33.57
CA PHE A 794 -6.98 50.42 33.00
C PHE A 794 -8.32 49.87 32.46
N HIS A 795 -8.29 48.67 31.85
CA HIS A 795 -9.47 48.07 31.23
C HIS A 795 -10.27 47.14 32.14
N ALA A 796 -9.62 46.48 33.11
CA ALA A 796 -10.27 45.46 33.95
C ALA A 796 -10.08 45.67 35.46
N GLY A 797 -9.49 46.80 35.88
CA GLY A 797 -9.29 47.13 37.28
C GLY A 797 -8.56 46.02 38.04
N LYS A 798 -9.12 45.62 39.19
CA LYS A 798 -8.58 44.56 40.04
C LYS A 798 -8.51 43.19 39.32
N ALA A 799 -9.28 42.96 38.26
CA ALA A 799 -9.26 41.69 37.49
C ALA A 799 -8.24 41.65 36.35
N GLY A 800 -7.42 42.69 36.15
CA GLY A 800 -6.48 42.79 35.03
C GLY A 800 -5.49 41.63 34.91
N ALA A 801 -4.88 41.21 36.01
CA ALA A 801 -3.92 40.11 36.03
C ALA A 801 -4.57 38.76 35.65
N TYR A 802 -5.81 38.53 36.10
CA TYR A 802 -6.57 37.33 35.72
C TYR A 802 -6.81 37.29 34.21
N ILE A 803 -7.22 38.40 33.60
CA ILE A 803 -7.47 38.45 32.16
C ILE A 803 -6.17 38.24 31.38
N ALA A 804 -5.05 38.81 31.84
CA ALA A 804 -3.75 38.57 31.22
C ALA A 804 -3.41 37.07 31.22
N LEU A 805 -3.56 36.38 32.35
CA LEU A 805 -3.35 34.93 32.45
C LEU A 805 -4.29 34.12 31.56
N GLU A 806 -5.58 34.49 31.50
CA GLU A 806 -6.56 33.81 30.66
C GLU A 806 -6.24 33.97 29.17
N VAL A 807 -5.75 35.14 28.74
CA VAL A 807 -5.28 35.38 27.36
C VAL A 807 -4.07 34.53 27.03
N ILE A 808 -3.04 34.54 27.89
CA ILE A 808 -1.80 33.75 27.70
C ILE A 808 -2.14 32.26 27.61
N PHE A 809 -2.93 31.77 28.56
CA PHE A 809 -3.41 30.39 28.60
C PHE A 809 -4.19 30.02 27.34
N THR A 810 -5.11 30.88 26.90
CA THR A 810 -5.96 30.60 25.74
C THR A 810 -5.14 30.55 24.44
N ILE A 811 -4.18 31.47 24.27
CA ILE A 811 -3.29 31.48 23.10
C ILE A 811 -2.37 30.26 23.12
N ALA A 812 -1.77 29.91 24.26
CA ALA A 812 -0.91 28.74 24.38
C ALA A 812 -1.66 27.43 24.06
N LEU A 813 -2.88 27.27 24.58
CA LEU A 813 -3.70 26.08 24.30
C LEU A 813 -4.21 26.01 22.86
N SER A 814 -4.40 27.16 22.21
CA SER A 814 -4.82 27.17 20.81
C SER A 814 -3.83 26.47 19.87
N VAL A 815 -2.55 26.39 20.25
CA VAL A 815 -1.53 25.62 19.50
C VAL A 815 -1.89 24.14 19.42
N LEU A 816 -2.46 23.57 20.49
CA LEU A 816 -2.81 22.14 20.57
C LEU A 816 -3.93 21.74 19.59
N THR A 817 -4.72 22.70 19.14
CA THR A 817 -5.79 22.52 18.15
C THR A 817 -5.50 23.25 16.84
N LEU A 818 -4.30 23.82 16.67
CA LEU A 818 -3.93 24.67 15.54
C LEU A 818 -4.96 25.78 15.25
N GLY A 819 -5.52 26.36 16.32
CA GLY A 819 -6.48 27.46 16.27
C GLY A 819 -7.95 27.01 16.16
N ALA A 820 -8.22 25.72 15.95
CA ALA A 820 -9.59 25.21 15.94
C ALA A 820 -10.25 25.41 17.32
N GLY A 821 -11.46 25.98 17.33
CA GLY A 821 -12.21 26.29 18.55
C GLY A 821 -11.65 27.43 19.41
N ALA A 822 -10.46 27.97 19.10
CA ALA A 822 -9.82 29.02 19.90
C ALA A 822 -10.36 30.42 19.62
N ALA A 823 -10.83 30.70 18.40
CA ALA A 823 -11.32 32.02 18.00
C ALA A 823 -12.49 32.52 18.87
N THR A 824 -13.45 31.64 19.20
CA THR A 824 -14.58 31.98 20.07
C THR A 824 -14.12 32.25 21.51
N ARG A 825 -13.14 31.49 22.00
CA ARG A 825 -12.58 31.64 23.34
C ARG A 825 -11.82 32.96 23.45
N ILE A 826 -10.96 33.28 22.48
CA ILE A 826 -10.27 34.58 22.39
C ILE A 826 -11.26 35.74 22.24
N ALA A 827 -12.28 35.62 21.41
CA ALA A 827 -13.32 36.65 21.29
C ALA A 827 -14.06 36.87 22.62
N THR A 828 -14.31 35.79 23.37
CA THR A 828 -14.97 35.86 24.69
C THR A 828 -14.09 36.53 25.73
N VAL A 829 -12.79 36.17 25.80
CA VAL A 829 -11.84 36.76 26.75
C VAL A 829 -11.57 38.24 26.42
N THR A 830 -11.39 38.57 25.14
CA THR A 830 -11.19 39.96 24.69
C THR A 830 -12.43 40.83 24.89
N ALA A 831 -13.65 40.28 24.74
CA ALA A 831 -14.88 41.01 25.02
C ALA A 831 -14.97 41.46 26.49
N LYS A 832 -14.41 40.71 27.45
CA LYS A 832 -14.40 41.11 28.88
C LYS A 832 -13.65 42.44 29.10
N LEU A 833 -12.58 42.70 28.34
CA LEU A 833 -11.84 43.98 28.40
C LEU A 833 -12.62 45.16 27.83
N THR A 834 -13.59 44.90 26.95
CA THR A 834 -14.49 45.95 26.43
C THR A 834 -15.63 46.30 27.38
N LEU A 835 -15.99 45.38 28.28
CA LEU A 835 -17.09 45.50 29.25
C LEU A 835 -16.66 46.15 30.59
N GLY A 836 -15.36 46.23 30.87
CA GLY A 836 -14.85 46.82 32.12
C GLY A 836 -15.08 48.34 32.25
N THR A 837 -15.18 48.82 33.49
CA THR A 837 -15.45 50.24 33.79
C THR A 837 -14.21 51.11 33.55
N LYS A 838 -14.22 51.93 32.50
CA LYS A 838 -13.16 52.91 32.20
C LYS A 838 -13.03 53.94 33.33
N ARG A 839 -11.85 54.10 33.94
CA ARG A 839 -11.63 55.06 35.04
C ARG A 839 -10.75 56.26 34.64
N ILE A 840 -11.38 57.44 34.68
CA ILE A 840 -11.00 58.85 34.90
C ILE A 840 -9.68 59.46 34.32
N SER A 841 -8.64 58.72 33.93
CA SER A 841 -7.48 59.35 33.23
C SER A 841 -7.71 59.36 31.71
N THR A 842 -7.59 60.55 31.10
CA THR A 842 -7.76 60.73 29.65
C THR A 842 -6.47 60.36 28.91
N LEU A 843 -6.17 59.06 28.81
CA LEU A 843 -5.12 58.59 27.89
C LEU A 843 -5.61 58.73 26.45
N ASN A 844 -5.05 59.73 25.75
CA ASN A 844 -5.15 59.80 24.30
C ASN A 844 -4.57 58.48 23.74
N HIS A 845 -5.32 57.79 22.87
CA HIS A 845 -4.99 56.50 22.23
C HIS A 845 -5.40 55.19 22.93
N ALA A 846 -6.01 55.20 24.13
CA ALA A 846 -6.42 53.96 24.82
C ALA A 846 -7.39 53.07 24.01
N SER A 847 -8.32 53.66 23.26
CA SER A 847 -9.24 52.90 22.40
C SER A 847 -8.54 52.25 21.20
N LYS A 848 -7.45 52.85 20.71
CA LYS A 848 -6.67 52.31 19.60
C LYS A 848 -5.82 51.13 20.11
N ALA A 849 -5.15 51.30 21.25
CA ALA A 849 -4.40 50.24 21.93
C ALA A 849 -5.28 49.01 22.25
N LEU A 850 -6.52 49.21 22.71
CA LEU A 850 -7.47 48.11 22.94
C LEU A 850 -7.82 47.37 21.63
N SER A 851 -8.10 48.09 20.54
CA SER A 851 -8.35 47.46 19.24
C SER A 851 -7.14 46.66 18.77
N THR A 852 -5.94 47.26 18.84
CA THR A 852 -4.69 46.61 18.43
C THR A 852 -4.39 45.38 19.28
N PHE A 853 -4.68 45.40 20.59
CA PHE A 853 -4.60 44.22 21.45
C PHE A 853 -5.56 43.10 21.00
N MET A 854 -6.83 43.44 20.72
CA MET A 854 -7.81 42.46 20.22
C MET A 854 -7.40 41.87 18.87
N ASP A 855 -6.90 42.71 17.97
CA ASP A 855 -6.43 42.29 16.65
C ASP A 855 -5.15 41.44 16.75
N THR A 856 -4.25 41.75 17.69
CA THR A 856 -3.01 40.98 17.90
C THR A 856 -3.29 39.61 18.53
N THR A 857 -4.13 39.55 19.57
CA THR A 857 -4.53 38.28 20.20
C THR A 857 -5.29 37.37 19.23
N LYS A 858 -6.14 37.96 18.38
CA LYS A 858 -6.77 37.25 17.27
C LYS A 858 -5.74 36.81 16.22
N GLY A 859 -4.83 37.68 15.83
CA GLY A 859 -3.76 37.38 14.87
C GLY A 859 -2.89 36.19 15.30
N MET A 860 -2.58 36.09 16.60
CA MET A 860 -1.87 34.94 17.19
C MET A 860 -2.62 33.61 17.06
N VAL A 861 -3.94 33.64 16.96
CA VAL A 861 -4.76 32.44 16.66
C VAL A 861 -4.90 32.22 15.16
N ASP A 862 -5.12 33.30 14.39
CA ASP A 862 -5.32 33.22 12.94
C ASP A 862 -4.07 32.65 12.23
N VAL A 863 -2.86 32.99 12.70
CA VAL A 863 -1.60 32.44 12.15
C VAL A 863 -1.48 30.93 12.31
N LEU A 864 -2.21 30.31 13.25
CA LEU A 864 -2.18 28.86 13.44
C LEU A 864 -2.77 28.09 12.25
N GLN A 865 -3.58 28.74 11.42
CA GLN A 865 -4.00 28.16 10.13
C GLN A 865 -2.81 27.96 9.17
N ASP A 866 -1.81 28.84 9.24
CA ASP A 866 -0.57 28.66 8.47
C ASP A 866 0.34 27.61 9.12
N TYR A 867 0.27 27.43 10.44
CA TYR A 867 0.89 26.30 11.13
C TYR A 867 0.21 24.96 10.78
N ASP A 868 -1.09 24.89 10.53
CA ASP A 868 -1.76 23.67 10.04
C ASP A 868 -1.24 23.29 8.64
N LYS A 869 -1.12 24.26 7.73
CA LYS A 869 -0.48 24.04 6.42
C LYS A 869 1.00 23.64 6.54
N LEU A 870 1.70 24.16 7.55
CA LEU A 870 3.07 23.76 7.84
C LEU A 870 3.13 22.32 8.38
N ALA A 871 2.18 21.92 9.24
CA ALA A 871 2.08 20.56 9.76
C ALA A 871 1.90 19.53 8.63
N ASP A 872 1.09 19.82 7.62
CA ASP A 872 0.91 18.98 6.42
C ASP A 872 2.23 18.77 5.65
N LYS A 873 3.17 19.72 5.73
CA LYS A 873 4.51 19.57 5.17
C LYS A 873 5.45 18.80 6.09
N LEU A 874 5.35 19.03 7.40
CA LEU A 874 6.19 18.37 8.41
C LEU A 874 5.96 16.85 8.46
N ILE A 875 4.71 16.38 8.27
CA ILE A 875 4.39 14.95 8.23
C ILE A 875 4.98 14.21 7.01
N LYS A 876 5.40 14.95 5.98
CA LYS A 876 6.03 14.42 4.76
C LYS A 876 7.54 14.25 4.90
N ARG A 877 8.12 14.54 6.08
CA ARG A 877 9.54 14.26 6.36
C ARG A 877 9.80 12.75 6.47
N PRO A 878 11.01 12.29 6.11
CA PRO A 878 11.35 10.88 6.25
C PRO A 878 11.42 10.49 7.73
N MET A 879 10.83 9.35 8.08
CA MET A 879 10.82 8.81 9.45
C MET A 879 11.69 7.55 9.61
N GLY A 880 12.13 6.93 8.50
CA GLY A 880 12.94 5.72 8.48
C GLY A 880 12.16 4.50 7.99
N SER A 881 12.61 3.30 8.35
CA SER A 881 12.00 2.04 7.89
C SER A 881 11.86 1.02 9.01
N ILE A 882 10.76 0.28 9.01
CA ILE A 882 10.53 -0.88 9.88
C ILE A 882 10.48 -2.15 9.05
N LYS A 883 10.90 -3.27 9.65
CA LYS A 883 10.92 -4.59 9.03
C LYS A 883 10.10 -5.58 9.85
N GLY A 884 9.49 -6.53 9.18
CA GLY A 884 8.80 -7.66 9.79
C GLY A 884 8.40 -8.71 8.77
N LYS A 885 7.38 -9.50 9.05
CA LYS A 885 6.91 -10.66 8.28
C LYS A 885 5.45 -10.49 7.86
N GLY A 886 4.92 -11.37 7.00
CA GLY A 886 3.49 -11.48 6.81
C GLY A 886 2.76 -12.00 8.06
N ASN A 887 1.48 -11.65 8.18
CA ASN A 887 0.54 -11.95 9.26
C ASN A 887 0.84 -11.30 10.62
N GLU A 888 1.36 -10.08 10.63
CA GLU A 888 1.58 -9.33 11.87
C GLU A 888 1.26 -7.83 11.74
N THR A 889 1.32 -7.12 12.87
CA THR A 889 1.24 -5.66 12.92
C THR A 889 2.63 -5.05 13.13
N LEU A 890 3.14 -4.28 12.16
CA LEU A 890 4.37 -3.50 12.29
C LEU A 890 4.09 -2.17 12.96
N THR A 891 4.68 -1.92 14.12
CA THR A 891 4.52 -0.65 14.84
C THR A 891 5.76 0.22 14.71
N MET A 892 5.60 1.37 14.05
CA MET A 892 6.57 2.45 14.00
C MET A 892 6.26 3.48 15.09
N THR A 893 7.25 3.81 15.91
CA THR A 893 7.08 4.78 17.00
C THR A 893 7.96 6.01 16.76
N LYS A 894 7.35 7.20 16.80
CA LYS A 894 8.06 8.48 16.71
C LYS A 894 8.51 8.93 18.08
N THR A 895 9.79 8.72 18.39
CA THR A 895 10.39 9.15 19.66
C THR A 895 10.26 10.66 19.85
N ASN A 896 9.78 11.07 21.02
CA ASN A 896 9.73 12.47 21.41
C ASN A 896 11.14 13.02 21.61
N VAL A 897 11.43 14.17 20.99
CA VAL A 897 12.74 14.82 21.07
C VAL A 897 12.62 16.07 21.93
N LYS A 898 12.76 15.92 23.25
CA LYS A 898 12.83 17.06 24.17
C LYS A 898 14.13 17.85 23.95
N ARG A 899 14.06 19.18 23.94
CA ARG A 899 15.26 20.02 23.92
C ARG A 899 16.00 19.87 25.26
N ASN A 900 17.25 19.42 25.20
CA ASN A 900 18.12 19.48 26.37
C ASN A 900 18.72 20.89 26.46
N GLY A 901 18.74 21.49 27.66
CA GLY A 901 19.39 22.78 27.92
C GLY A 901 20.90 22.76 27.65
N LYS A 902 21.49 21.57 27.51
CA LYS A 902 22.90 21.39 27.15
C LYS A 902 23.16 21.55 25.67
N CYS A 903 24.24 22.25 25.31
CA CYS A 903 24.76 22.30 23.95
C CYS A 903 25.05 20.87 23.44
N ARG A 904 24.42 20.42 22.37
CA ARG A 904 24.70 19.14 21.68
C ARG A 904 26.12 19.03 21.09
N LEU A 905 26.84 20.14 20.91
CA LEU A 905 28.22 20.14 20.39
C LEU A 905 29.28 20.03 21.49
N CYS A 906 29.14 20.78 22.58
CA CYS A 906 30.13 20.82 23.66
C CYS A 906 29.62 20.23 24.99
N HIS A 907 28.37 19.79 25.04
CA HIS A 907 27.67 19.29 26.24
C HIS A 907 27.65 20.25 27.43
N SER A 908 27.97 21.53 27.22
CA SER A 908 27.92 22.59 28.22
C SER A 908 26.49 23.00 28.53
N ASP A 909 26.24 23.31 29.80
CA ASP A 909 24.97 23.82 30.32
C ASP A 909 24.92 25.36 30.27
N GLU A 910 26.03 26.00 29.86
CA GLU A 910 26.22 27.46 29.84
C GLU A 910 25.73 28.14 28.56
N HIS A 911 25.47 27.36 27.49
CA HIS A 911 24.93 27.89 26.23
C HIS A 911 24.19 26.81 25.44
N LYS A 912 23.31 27.23 24.52
CA LYS A 912 22.55 26.32 23.64
C LYS A 912 23.27 26.11 22.31
N THR A 913 23.00 25.00 21.61
CA THR A 913 23.59 24.74 20.27
C THR A 913 22.81 25.47 19.18
N PRO A 914 23.47 26.30 18.35
CA PRO A 914 22.90 26.75 17.08
C PRO A 914 22.85 25.57 16.11
N LYS A 915 21.67 25.30 15.56
CA LYS A 915 21.42 24.27 14.57
C LYS A 915 21.80 24.85 13.21
N LEU A 916 23.10 24.84 12.89
CA LEU A 916 23.54 25.01 11.51
C LEU A 916 22.75 24.04 10.63
N TYR A 917 22.14 24.57 9.56
CA TYR A 917 21.43 23.80 8.56
C TYR A 917 22.24 22.56 8.17
N ARG A 918 21.66 21.36 8.33
CA ARG A 918 22.21 20.18 7.66
C ARG A 918 21.94 20.34 6.16
N GLY A 919 22.85 21.02 5.47
CA GLY A 919 22.71 21.32 4.05
C GLY A 919 23.80 22.18 3.42
N GLU A 920 24.61 22.93 4.17
CA GLU A 920 25.73 23.70 3.59
C GLU A 920 27.07 23.28 4.18
N VAL A 921 27.93 22.72 3.33
CA VAL A 921 29.37 22.63 3.55
C VAL A 921 29.97 23.96 3.13
N ASN A 922 30.25 24.86 4.08
CA ASN A 922 31.12 25.99 3.83
C ASN A 922 32.58 25.53 3.96
N TYR A 923 33.28 25.48 2.83
CA TYR A 923 34.73 25.48 2.84
C TYR A 923 35.21 26.89 3.19
N ILE A 924 35.93 27.02 4.30
CA ILE A 924 37.01 27.99 4.43
C ILE A 924 38.28 27.18 4.71
#